data_AF-A0A2N3W7Y3-F1
#
_entry.id   AF-A0A2N3W7Y3-F1
#
_cell.length_a   1.000
_cell.length_b   1.000
_cell.length_c   1.000
_cell.angle_alpha   90.00
_cell.angle_beta   90.00
_cell.angle_gamma   90.00
#
_symmetry.space_group_name_H-M   'P 1'
#
loop_
_entity.id
_entity.type
_entity.pdbx_description
1 polymer ?
#
loop_
_entity_poly.entity_id
_entity_poly.type
_entity_poly.pdbx_seq_one_letter_code
_entity_poly.pdbx_strand_id
1 'polypeptide(L)'
;MKSPRAGRLLVSLLGLLLVVSLTTTGTAAATQKAPTAQTPATALGQADTAHLGDQPETPIQTQPITITPGEHCRPTAVGSRERRAGAVEACVTTSTTSPTSTTPATPSGRQSRAIALPSASPSTASDEGACTITAAGQWTHTRFGYCLSGLTVLYVLKDSNGKELGTGTLSVATSATLPGTGTSWREYVTVTMTGAERAVTSLTAKFKVSCSAGCTASRTPPWYGGQLVKGQSVSGSTSYSSSPAVGTKVDFTTSYNLYVTSPGADITDPDASWSNPKVIRCDDDVRDTSSSGSEPGPGCVVPSFMPVVKMSTIANGSDSGAAAAGYLWAQNNLADGWGRSRPLTRAKNGAADRTSRTCEGSQPFEARDSVPDDSCGDFPFGATHEGGTDGARCAEIIPKHTGSGWHVYQLIPTGTGMPCVRAHVPKADIQSAETQLAAGFANQRVLEREQFKLEITSTTPEPQGACLLSPPTGSGPSGDGWISNTNEPVAQRNKTTAPPGPAGTRPTKATACLGKTSVKGSDAAGDITGWQDAQITARPYAPPGAQPPFGLARCHLIANILGGQGRITDGQDNLVPCWQLGMNTGTPSMRTFETAAQKTVTYDSFGPNDAIFYEVTPHYRDATSTIPDSVAMSATIQRADGTTEPLFPDVVVANTKGADSPINLGN
;
A
#
# COMPACT_ATOMS: atom_id res chain seq x y z
N MET A 1 22.81 49.26 43.26
CA MET A 1 23.89 49.93 42.48
C MET A 1 25.11 49.04 42.50
N LYS A 2 25.63 48.70 41.30
CA LYS A 2 26.92 48.04 40.95
C LYS A 2 27.55 47.05 41.95
N SER A 3 27.64 45.77 41.57
CA SER A 3 28.91 45.12 41.17
C SER A 3 28.80 43.58 41.10
N PRO A 4 29.73 42.91 40.39
CA PRO A 4 29.47 41.70 39.59
C PRO A 4 30.39 40.51 39.98
N ARG A 5 30.45 39.53 39.06
CA ARG A 5 31.53 38.55 38.77
C ARG A 5 31.36 37.12 39.31
N ALA A 6 31.12 36.24 38.34
CA ALA A 6 32.01 35.17 37.89
C ALA A 6 32.91 34.45 38.92
N GLY A 7 32.78 33.13 38.98
CA GLY A 7 33.78 32.21 39.49
C GLY A 7 33.70 30.85 38.77
N ARG A 8 34.71 30.54 37.97
CA ARG A 8 35.08 29.19 37.50
C ARG A 8 35.86 28.48 38.61
N LEU A 9 35.69 27.18 38.82
CA LEU A 9 36.74 26.24 39.30
C LEU A 9 36.26 24.79 39.05
N LEU A 10 36.95 24.05 38.17
CA LEU A 10 37.91 22.94 38.42
C LEU A 10 37.23 21.58 38.68
N VAL A 11 37.34 20.59 37.77
CA VAL A 11 38.45 19.64 37.47
C VAL A 11 38.56 18.48 38.47
N SER A 12 38.29 17.24 37.98
CA SER A 12 39.03 15.96 38.18
C SER A 12 38.06 14.77 38.07
N LEU A 13 38.14 13.89 37.05
CA LEU A 13 39.01 12.71 36.88
C LEU A 13 38.60 11.46 37.70
N LEU A 14 38.26 10.38 36.99
CA LEU A 14 38.29 8.91 37.25
C LEU A 14 37.10 8.30 36.48
N GLY A 15 37.19 7.37 35.52
CA GLY A 15 38.19 6.34 35.27
C GLY A 15 37.66 4.99 35.78
N LEU A 16 36.91 4.24 34.95
CA LEU A 16 36.86 2.78 34.98
C LEU A 16 36.27 2.22 33.67
N LEU A 17 37.09 1.49 32.93
CA LEU A 17 36.69 0.55 31.87
C LEU A 17 36.06 -0.69 32.53
N LEU A 18 34.98 -1.20 31.95
CA LEU A 18 34.54 -2.58 32.16
C LEU A 18 34.19 -3.19 30.79
N VAL A 19 35.13 -4.00 30.32
CA VAL A 19 34.98 -4.93 29.19
C VAL A 19 34.32 -6.18 29.76
N VAL A 20 33.15 -6.55 29.26
CA VAL A 20 32.53 -7.85 29.54
C VAL A 20 32.43 -8.62 28.23
N SER A 21 33.37 -9.54 28.06
CA SER A 21 33.36 -10.60 27.04
C SER A 21 32.60 -11.79 27.63
N LEU A 22 31.53 -12.24 26.99
CA LEU A 22 30.94 -13.56 27.26
C LEU A 22 31.16 -14.48 26.05
N THR A 23 32.12 -15.38 26.22
CA THR A 23 32.23 -16.62 25.46
C THR A 23 31.30 -17.66 26.05
N THR A 24 30.43 -18.24 25.24
CA THR A 24 29.73 -19.50 25.56
C THR A 24 30.16 -20.56 24.57
N THR A 25 30.83 -21.59 25.09
CA THR A 25 31.18 -22.84 24.44
C THR A 25 30.36 -23.97 25.06
N GLY A 26 30.03 -24.97 24.23
CA GLY A 26 29.51 -26.28 24.63
C GLY A 26 28.06 -26.49 24.22
N THR A 27 27.63 -27.60 23.64
CA THR A 27 28.30 -28.87 23.27
C THR A 27 27.33 -29.58 22.33
N ALA A 28 27.86 -30.19 21.26
CA ALA A 28 27.10 -30.97 20.30
C ALA A 28 26.65 -32.31 20.91
N ALA A 29 25.39 -32.69 20.65
CA ALA A 29 24.93 -34.08 20.72
C ALA A 29 24.54 -34.50 19.30
N ALA A 30 25.33 -35.41 18.74
CA ALA A 30 25.07 -36.06 17.48
C ALA A 30 24.12 -37.25 17.69
N THR A 31 23.03 -37.29 16.93
CA THR A 31 22.26 -38.53 16.70
C THR A 31 22.26 -38.80 15.20
N GLN A 32 22.96 -39.86 14.81
CA GLN A 32 23.01 -40.39 13.47
C GLN A 32 21.65 -40.98 13.06
N LYS A 33 21.17 -40.64 11.86
CA LYS A 33 20.31 -41.54 11.09
C LYS A 33 20.66 -41.43 9.60
N ALA A 34 20.97 -42.58 9.02
CA ALA A 34 21.51 -42.77 7.68
C ALA A 34 20.51 -42.42 6.55
N PRO A 35 21.01 -42.14 5.33
CA PRO A 35 20.20 -41.75 4.19
C PRO A 35 19.67 -42.96 3.41
N THR A 36 18.36 -43.00 3.17
CA THR A 36 17.76 -43.92 2.18
C THR A 36 17.43 -43.14 0.92
N ALA A 37 18.08 -43.53 -0.17
CA ALA A 37 17.78 -43.10 -1.52
C ALA A 37 16.42 -43.64 -1.97
N GLN A 38 15.51 -42.76 -2.41
CA GLN A 38 14.39 -43.15 -3.27
C GLN A 38 14.16 -42.08 -4.35
N THR A 39 14.34 -42.56 -5.58
CA THR A 39 14.03 -41.95 -6.86
C THR A 39 12.56 -41.47 -6.92
N PRO A 40 12.26 -40.28 -7.46
CA PRO A 40 10.89 -39.80 -7.56
C PRO A 40 10.16 -40.49 -8.71
N ALA A 41 9.12 -41.26 -8.37
CA ALA A 41 8.15 -41.76 -9.33
C ALA A 41 7.19 -40.63 -9.73
N THR A 42 7.00 -40.54 -11.04
CA THR A 42 6.18 -39.62 -11.79
C THR A 42 4.70 -39.74 -11.41
N ALA A 43 4.07 -38.66 -10.97
CA ALA A 43 2.62 -38.52 -10.93
C ALA A 43 2.24 -37.15 -11.51
N LEU A 44 1.74 -37.19 -12.74
CA LEU A 44 1.08 -36.09 -13.44
C LEU A 44 -0.18 -35.69 -12.66
N GLY A 45 -0.10 -34.56 -11.96
CA GLY A 45 -1.26 -33.85 -11.41
C GLY A 45 -1.49 -32.58 -12.21
N GLN A 46 -2.65 -32.52 -12.87
CA GLN A 46 -3.19 -31.34 -13.58
C GLN A 46 -2.97 -30.05 -12.78
N ALA A 47 -2.23 -29.10 -13.36
CA ALA A 47 -2.23 -27.73 -12.90
C ALA A 47 -3.54 -27.08 -13.33
N ASP A 48 -4.37 -26.74 -12.36
CA ASP A 48 -5.54 -25.89 -12.54
C ASP A 48 -5.08 -24.51 -13.01
N THR A 49 -5.38 -24.20 -14.27
CA THR A 49 -5.26 -22.87 -14.87
C THR A 49 -6.40 -21.98 -14.39
N ALA A 50 -6.28 -21.44 -13.18
CA ALA A 50 -7.02 -20.28 -12.74
C ALA A 50 -6.23 -19.56 -11.64
N HIS A 51 -6.08 -18.24 -11.77
CA HIS A 51 -5.43 -17.34 -10.81
C HIS A 51 -3.90 -17.42 -10.68
N LEU A 52 -3.20 -17.06 -11.77
CA LEU A 52 -2.04 -16.19 -11.62
C LEU A 52 -2.57 -14.77 -11.42
N GLY A 53 -2.38 -14.22 -10.22
CA GLY A 53 -2.72 -12.84 -9.92
C GLY A 53 -1.94 -11.90 -10.83
N ASP A 54 -2.66 -11.00 -11.51
CA ASP A 54 -2.08 -9.89 -12.26
C ASP A 54 -1.15 -9.10 -11.32
N GLN A 55 0.15 -9.16 -11.55
CA GLN A 55 1.02 -8.08 -11.10
C GLN A 55 0.55 -6.80 -11.81
N PRO A 56 0.38 -5.66 -11.11
CA PRO A 56 0.13 -4.40 -11.78
C PRO A 56 1.29 -4.12 -12.74
N GLU A 57 1.01 -4.12 -14.03
CA GLU A 57 1.97 -3.72 -15.06
C GLU A 57 2.49 -2.31 -14.74
N THR A 58 3.81 -2.15 -14.70
CA THR A 58 4.44 -0.83 -14.65
C THR A 58 3.84 0.01 -15.78
N PRO A 59 3.40 1.26 -15.57
CA PRO A 59 2.80 2.05 -16.64
C PRO A 59 3.76 2.14 -17.84
N ILE A 60 3.37 1.55 -18.96
CA ILE A 60 4.11 1.59 -20.22
C ILE A 60 3.47 2.66 -21.10
N GLN A 61 4.27 3.59 -21.62
CA GLN A 61 3.83 4.50 -22.67
C GLN A 61 4.58 4.18 -23.96
N THR A 62 3.83 4.07 -25.07
CA THR A 62 4.41 3.98 -26.41
C THR A 62 4.36 5.34 -27.11
N GLN A 63 5.41 5.70 -27.82
CA GLN A 63 5.44 6.91 -28.65
C GLN A 63 6.10 6.64 -30.01
N PRO A 64 5.57 7.20 -31.11
CA PRO A 64 6.20 7.07 -32.41
C PRO A 64 7.54 7.80 -32.39
N ILE A 65 8.51 7.25 -33.10
CA ILE A 65 9.79 7.92 -33.29
C ILE A 65 9.63 9.16 -34.19
N THR A 66 10.21 10.28 -33.75
CA THR A 66 10.38 11.46 -34.59
C THR A 66 11.69 11.29 -35.37
N ILE A 67 11.57 11.13 -36.69
CA ILE A 67 12.70 11.11 -37.61
C ILE A 67 12.73 12.42 -38.39
N THR A 68 13.93 12.89 -38.75
CA THR A 68 14.07 13.96 -39.75
C THR A 68 13.79 13.34 -41.12
N PRO A 69 12.68 13.68 -41.81
CA PRO A 69 12.39 13.09 -43.11
C PRO A 69 13.42 13.58 -44.13
N GLY A 70 14.05 12.64 -44.84
CA GLY A 70 15.03 12.97 -45.87
C GLY A 70 15.70 11.72 -46.42
N GLU A 71 15.97 11.74 -47.72
CA GLU A 71 16.88 10.80 -48.36
C GLU A 71 18.28 11.43 -48.37
N HIS A 72 19.24 10.78 -47.73
CA HIS A 72 20.63 11.22 -47.72
C HIS A 72 21.44 10.41 -48.74
N CYS A 73 21.76 11.02 -49.87
CA CYS A 73 22.56 10.40 -50.93
C CYS A 73 24.02 10.86 -50.90
N ARG A 74 24.93 9.91 -51.14
CA ARG A 74 26.38 10.15 -51.26
C ARG A 74 26.93 9.47 -52.51
N PRO A 75 27.93 10.06 -53.18
CA PRO A 75 28.64 9.36 -54.25
C PRO A 75 29.27 8.07 -53.72
N THR A 76 29.12 6.98 -54.46
CA THR A 76 29.82 5.72 -54.15
C THR A 76 31.32 5.89 -54.33
N ALA A 77 32.13 5.33 -53.42
CA ALA A 77 33.58 5.43 -53.48
C ALA A 77 34.18 4.93 -54.82
N VAL A 78 35.16 5.65 -55.34
CA VAL A 78 35.84 5.29 -56.59
C VAL A 78 36.55 3.95 -56.42
N GLY A 79 36.30 3.01 -57.33
CA GLY A 79 36.90 1.67 -57.31
C GLY A 79 36.16 0.63 -56.44
N SER A 80 35.11 1.03 -55.71
CA SER A 80 34.27 0.13 -54.91
C SER A 80 33.55 -0.91 -55.77
N ARG A 81 33.09 -2.01 -55.15
CA ARG A 81 32.28 -3.02 -55.83
C ARG A 81 31.01 -2.42 -56.42
N GLU A 82 30.39 -1.49 -55.71
CA GLU A 82 29.15 -0.82 -56.09
C GLU A 82 29.39 0.08 -57.31
N ARG A 83 30.50 0.83 -57.33
CA ARG A 83 30.91 1.63 -58.49
C ARG A 83 31.14 0.76 -59.73
N ARG A 84 31.75 -0.42 -59.56
CA ARG A 84 31.92 -1.42 -60.65
C ARG A 84 30.60 -2.04 -61.09
N ALA A 85 29.61 -2.11 -60.20
CA ALA A 85 28.25 -2.55 -60.50
C ALA A 85 27.39 -1.45 -61.14
N GLY A 86 27.96 -0.26 -61.42
CA GLY A 86 27.29 0.85 -62.09
C GLY A 86 26.60 1.85 -61.14
N ALA A 87 26.70 1.67 -59.82
CA ALA A 87 26.16 2.64 -58.87
C ALA A 87 27.02 3.90 -58.88
N VAL A 88 26.39 5.08 -58.95
CA VAL A 88 27.09 6.35 -58.76
C VAL A 88 26.80 6.99 -57.42
N GLU A 89 25.66 6.65 -56.81
CA GLU A 89 25.21 7.15 -55.52
C GLU A 89 24.66 6.03 -54.64
N ALA A 90 24.80 6.21 -53.33
CA ALA A 90 24.20 5.41 -52.28
C ALA A 90 23.33 6.32 -51.42
N CYS A 91 22.07 5.95 -51.23
CA CYS A 91 21.09 6.75 -50.52
C CYS A 91 20.53 6.01 -49.31
N VAL A 92 20.29 6.74 -48.22
CA VAL A 92 19.71 6.19 -47.00
C VAL A 92 18.45 6.95 -46.61
N THR A 93 17.43 6.19 -46.22
CA THR A 93 16.17 6.72 -45.69
C THR A 93 15.82 6.02 -44.38
N THR A 94 15.21 6.76 -43.46
CA THR A 94 14.67 6.21 -42.22
C THR A 94 13.14 6.11 -42.33
N SER A 95 12.58 5.02 -41.86
CA SER A 95 11.13 4.79 -41.86
C SER A 95 10.68 4.07 -40.61
N THR A 96 9.47 4.37 -40.17
CA THR A 96 8.77 3.69 -39.08
C THR A 96 7.89 2.54 -39.58
N THR A 97 7.78 2.36 -40.90
CA THR A 97 7.01 1.29 -41.54
C THR A 97 7.95 0.22 -42.11
N SER A 98 7.67 -1.05 -41.84
CA SER A 98 8.34 -2.16 -42.52
C SER A 98 8.05 -2.08 -44.02
N PRO A 99 9.06 -2.21 -44.91
CA PRO A 99 8.86 -2.24 -46.34
C PRO A 99 8.23 -3.58 -46.71
N THR A 100 6.90 -3.64 -46.66
CA THR A 100 6.14 -4.72 -47.26
C THR A 100 5.36 -4.12 -48.42
N SER A 101 5.68 -4.62 -49.62
CA SER A 101 4.96 -4.43 -50.88
C SER A 101 4.84 -3.01 -51.42
N THR A 102 5.69 -2.69 -52.40
CA THR A 102 5.29 -1.89 -53.55
C THR A 102 3.97 -2.43 -54.10
N THR A 103 2.99 -1.55 -54.24
CA THR A 103 1.70 -1.79 -54.89
C THR A 103 1.90 -2.30 -56.31
N PRO A 104 1.22 -3.39 -56.71
CA PRO A 104 0.54 -3.38 -58.00
C PRO A 104 -0.98 -3.53 -57.80
N ALA A 105 -1.71 -2.99 -58.76
CA ALA A 105 -3.16 -2.95 -58.82
C ALA A 105 -3.86 -4.27 -58.47
N THR A 106 -5.07 -4.10 -57.94
CA THR A 106 -6.15 -5.08 -57.71
C THR A 106 -6.09 -6.28 -58.68
N PRO A 107 -6.15 -7.52 -58.16
CA PRO A 107 -7.43 -8.22 -58.22
C PRO A 107 -7.75 -9.12 -57.01
N SER A 108 -9.02 -9.04 -56.60
CA SER A 108 -9.91 -10.09 -56.07
C SER A 108 -9.31 -11.32 -55.35
N GLY A 109 -9.60 -11.39 -54.04
CA GLY A 109 -10.21 -12.56 -53.38
C GLY A 109 -9.42 -13.86 -53.26
N ARG A 110 -8.87 -14.13 -52.05
CA ARG A 110 -9.10 -15.38 -51.29
C ARG A 110 -8.43 -15.36 -49.91
N GLN A 111 -9.20 -15.73 -48.90
CA GLN A 111 -8.72 -16.06 -47.55
C GLN A 111 -7.74 -17.24 -47.58
N SER A 112 -6.69 -17.21 -46.76
CA SER A 112 -5.96 -18.41 -46.33
C SER A 112 -5.35 -18.22 -44.94
N ARG A 113 -5.61 -19.24 -44.11
CA ARG A 113 -5.28 -19.45 -42.69
C ARG A 113 -3.83 -19.15 -42.31
N ALA A 114 -3.67 -18.48 -41.16
CA ALA A 114 -2.43 -18.48 -40.38
C ALA A 114 -2.20 -19.86 -39.73
N ILE A 115 -1.01 -20.41 -39.92
CA ILE A 115 -0.49 -21.59 -39.22
C ILE A 115 0.33 -21.08 -38.04
N ALA A 116 -0.09 -21.44 -36.83
CA ALA A 116 0.66 -21.23 -35.59
C ALA A 116 1.82 -22.23 -35.49
N LEU A 117 2.97 -21.76 -35.00
CA LEU A 117 4.12 -22.58 -34.57
C LEU A 117 4.64 -22.05 -33.22
N PRO A 118 5.28 -22.90 -32.41
CA PRO A 118 4.99 -23.01 -30.98
C PRO A 118 5.97 -22.23 -30.09
N SER A 119 5.44 -21.80 -28.95
CA SER A 119 6.16 -21.20 -27.83
C SER A 119 7.19 -22.17 -27.23
N ALA A 120 8.44 -21.72 -27.13
CA ALA A 120 9.48 -22.38 -26.34
C ALA A 120 9.58 -21.71 -24.95
N SER A 121 9.57 -22.54 -23.91
CA SER A 121 9.62 -22.17 -22.48
C SER A 121 10.92 -21.43 -22.08
N PRO A 122 10.90 -20.56 -21.05
CA PRO A 122 12.08 -19.79 -20.65
C PRO A 122 12.99 -20.61 -19.74
N SER A 123 14.25 -20.74 -20.15
CA SER A 123 15.36 -21.13 -19.28
C SER A 123 16.00 -19.88 -18.69
N THR A 124 16.22 -19.91 -17.37
CA THR A 124 16.87 -18.90 -16.52
C THR A 124 18.20 -18.40 -17.08
N ALA A 125 18.27 -17.11 -17.43
CA ALA A 125 19.49 -16.35 -17.62
C ALA A 125 19.26 -14.86 -17.28
N SER A 126 20.27 -14.26 -16.67
CA SER A 126 20.41 -12.92 -16.10
C SER A 126 19.76 -11.74 -16.84
N ASP A 127 19.26 -10.77 -16.06
CA ASP A 127 18.79 -9.41 -16.42
C ASP A 127 19.72 -8.67 -17.40
N GLU A 128 19.60 -8.96 -18.70
CA GLU A 128 19.89 -8.01 -19.76
C GLU A 128 18.54 -7.55 -20.32
N GLY A 129 18.23 -6.25 -20.18
CA GLY A 129 16.95 -5.66 -20.54
C GLY A 129 16.59 -5.91 -22.00
N ALA A 130 15.86 -7.00 -22.27
CA ALA A 130 15.32 -7.33 -23.57
C ALA A 130 14.03 -6.53 -23.78
N CYS A 131 14.02 -5.70 -24.82
CA CYS A 131 12.80 -5.08 -25.34
C CYS A 131 11.78 -6.17 -25.73
N THR A 132 10.66 -6.29 -25.02
CA THR A 132 9.49 -6.99 -25.57
C THR A 132 8.93 -6.17 -26.73
N ILE A 133 9.04 -6.71 -27.94
CA ILE A 133 8.62 -6.09 -29.20
C ILE A 133 7.09 -6.07 -29.25
N THR A 134 6.46 -4.93 -28.94
CA THR A 134 5.00 -4.78 -29.02
C THR A 134 4.55 -4.07 -30.30
N ALA A 135 5.38 -3.21 -30.91
CA ALA A 135 5.12 -2.59 -32.21
C ALA A 135 6.41 -2.03 -32.84
N ALA A 136 6.58 -2.21 -34.16
CA ALA A 136 7.74 -1.70 -34.89
C ALA A 136 7.71 -0.16 -35.00
N GLY A 137 8.89 0.47 -34.88
CA GLY A 137 9.07 1.92 -35.01
C GLY A 137 8.59 2.72 -33.80
N GLN A 138 8.43 2.09 -32.64
CA GLN A 138 7.91 2.71 -31.42
C GLN A 138 8.94 2.72 -30.31
N TRP A 139 8.99 3.83 -29.59
CA TRP A 139 9.57 3.88 -28.27
C TRP A 139 8.61 3.30 -27.24
N THR A 140 9.15 2.60 -26.26
CA THR A 140 8.47 2.09 -25.06
C THR A 140 9.21 2.63 -23.85
N HIS A 141 8.53 3.35 -22.97
CA HIS A 141 9.14 3.93 -21.78
C HIS A 141 8.44 3.47 -20.50
N THR A 142 9.23 3.38 -19.43
CA THR A 142 8.79 3.29 -18.04
C THR A 142 9.52 4.36 -17.23
N ARG A 143 9.21 4.50 -15.93
CA ARG A 143 9.94 5.46 -15.08
C ARG A 143 11.44 5.16 -15.00
N PHE A 144 11.85 3.90 -15.07
CA PHE A 144 13.24 3.47 -14.92
C PHE A 144 13.80 2.78 -16.16
N GLY A 145 13.22 3.02 -17.33
CA GLY A 145 13.72 2.38 -18.54
C GLY A 145 13.13 2.94 -19.81
N TYR A 146 13.82 2.69 -20.91
CA TYR A 146 13.37 3.04 -22.24
C TYR A 146 13.87 2.02 -23.25
N CYS A 147 13.09 1.85 -24.32
CA CYS A 147 13.34 0.90 -25.36
C CYS A 147 12.86 1.46 -26.71
N LEU A 148 13.64 1.29 -27.77
CA LEU A 148 13.23 1.50 -29.15
C LEU A 148 13.26 0.14 -29.86
N SER A 149 12.22 -0.19 -30.61
CA SER A 149 12.23 -1.40 -31.45
C SER A 149 11.65 -1.14 -32.84
N GLY A 150 12.19 -1.82 -33.85
CA GLY A 150 11.62 -1.84 -35.21
C GLY A 150 11.80 -0.55 -36.03
N LEU A 151 12.72 0.34 -35.64
CA LEU A 151 13.12 1.44 -36.54
C LEU A 151 13.77 0.84 -37.78
N THR A 152 13.28 1.19 -38.97
CA THR A 152 13.80 0.68 -40.23
C THR A 152 14.67 1.71 -40.92
N VAL A 153 15.84 1.28 -41.39
CA VAL A 153 16.76 2.09 -42.20
C VAL A 153 16.96 1.38 -43.53
N LEU A 154 16.62 2.07 -44.63
CA LEU A 154 16.71 1.55 -45.98
C LEU A 154 17.92 2.18 -46.68
N TYR A 155 18.81 1.34 -47.18
CA TYR A 155 19.97 1.69 -48.00
C TYR A 155 19.68 1.31 -49.46
N VAL A 156 19.89 2.24 -50.40
CA VAL A 156 19.61 2.05 -51.83
C VAL A 156 20.83 2.47 -52.66
N LEU A 157 21.25 1.61 -53.60
CA LEU A 157 22.24 1.97 -54.62
C LEU A 157 21.54 2.47 -55.88
N LYS A 158 21.98 3.61 -56.42
CA LYS A 158 21.41 4.22 -57.63
C LYS A 158 22.47 4.41 -58.73
N ASP A 159 22.09 4.18 -59.98
CA ASP A 159 22.92 4.49 -61.16
C ASP A 159 22.87 5.98 -61.52
N SER A 160 23.57 6.39 -62.60
CA SER A 160 23.63 7.78 -63.06
C SER A 160 22.30 8.37 -63.53
N ASN A 161 21.28 7.53 -63.72
CA ASN A 161 19.92 7.94 -64.09
C ASN A 161 18.96 7.85 -62.89
N GLY A 162 19.48 7.61 -61.68
CA GLY A 162 18.67 7.44 -60.47
C GLY A 162 18.00 6.06 -60.34
N LYS A 163 18.31 5.10 -61.21
CA LYS A 163 17.71 3.76 -61.18
C LYS A 163 18.28 2.93 -60.03
N GLU A 164 17.39 2.29 -59.29
CA GLU A 164 17.76 1.41 -58.18
C GLU A 164 18.45 0.11 -58.64
N LEU A 165 19.70 -0.08 -58.23
CA LEU A 165 20.53 -1.24 -58.52
C LEU A 165 20.47 -2.30 -57.43
N GLY A 166 20.11 -1.93 -56.20
CA GLY A 166 19.91 -2.85 -55.09
C GLY A 166 19.56 -2.14 -53.79
N THR A 167 19.00 -2.89 -52.85
CA THR A 167 18.50 -2.38 -51.58
C THR A 167 18.97 -3.24 -50.41
N GLY A 168 19.24 -2.59 -49.27
CA GLY A 168 19.51 -3.25 -48.01
C GLY A 168 18.61 -2.65 -46.93
N THR A 169 17.95 -3.50 -46.15
CA THR A 169 17.05 -3.06 -45.08
C THR A 169 17.65 -3.44 -43.74
N LEU A 170 17.79 -2.45 -42.85
CA LEU A 170 18.26 -2.62 -41.49
C LEU A 170 17.12 -2.35 -40.51
N SER A 171 17.05 -3.13 -39.44
CA SER A 171 16.19 -2.90 -38.28
C SER A 171 17.04 -2.56 -37.08
N VAL A 172 16.68 -1.49 -36.38
CA VAL A 172 17.39 -0.99 -35.19
C VAL A 172 16.52 -1.20 -33.95
N ALA A 173 17.15 -1.69 -32.89
CA ALA A 173 16.57 -1.77 -31.55
C ALA A 173 17.56 -1.26 -30.50
N THR A 174 17.06 -0.54 -29.50
CA THR A 174 17.85 -0.08 -28.35
C THR A 174 17.09 -0.29 -27.04
N SER A 175 17.79 -0.57 -25.95
CA SER A 175 17.19 -0.71 -24.62
C SER A 175 18.12 -0.24 -23.51
N ALA A 176 17.56 0.38 -22.48
CA ALA A 176 18.30 0.78 -21.30
C ALA A 176 17.44 0.73 -20.03
N THR A 177 18.08 0.36 -18.93
CA THR A 177 17.54 0.50 -17.57
C THR A 177 18.24 1.67 -16.89
N LEU A 178 17.45 2.62 -16.39
CA LEU A 178 17.93 3.76 -15.63
C LEU A 178 18.13 3.35 -14.16
N PRO A 179 19.25 3.72 -13.55
CA PRO A 179 19.56 3.39 -12.17
C PRO A 179 18.74 4.26 -11.21
N GLY A 180 17.93 3.64 -10.33
CA GLY A 180 17.35 4.35 -9.17
C GLY A 180 18.42 4.84 -8.19
N THR A 181 19.59 4.21 -8.19
CA THR A 181 20.78 4.56 -7.41
C THR A 181 22.03 4.50 -8.29
N GLY A 182 22.84 5.55 -8.27
CA GLY A 182 23.94 5.78 -9.20
C GLY A 182 23.48 6.54 -10.45
N THR A 183 24.39 7.21 -11.14
CA THR A 183 24.06 8.08 -12.28
C THR A 183 24.72 7.65 -13.58
N SER A 184 25.17 6.40 -13.64
CA SER A 184 25.78 5.79 -14.83
C SER A 184 24.96 4.58 -15.25
N TRP A 185 24.71 4.45 -16.55
CA TRP A 185 23.95 3.33 -17.09
C TRP A 185 24.46 2.90 -18.45
N ARG A 186 24.03 1.71 -18.89
CA ARG A 186 24.35 1.16 -20.20
C ARG A 186 23.08 1.09 -21.04
N GLU A 187 23.25 1.37 -22.32
CA GLU A 187 22.22 1.12 -23.32
C GLU A 187 22.74 0.06 -24.29
N TYR A 188 21.95 -1.00 -24.47
CA TYR A 188 22.23 -2.04 -25.44
C TYR A 188 21.60 -1.65 -26.77
N VAL A 189 22.37 -1.79 -27.85
CA VAL A 189 21.93 -1.46 -29.20
C VAL A 189 22.13 -2.69 -30.07
N THR A 190 21.19 -2.95 -30.98
CA THR A 190 21.28 -4.00 -31.99
C THR A 190 20.82 -3.47 -33.34
N VAL A 191 21.59 -3.78 -34.39
CA VAL A 191 21.23 -3.51 -35.78
C VAL A 191 21.25 -4.82 -36.54
N THR A 192 20.13 -5.17 -37.17
CA THR A 192 19.95 -6.41 -37.93
C THR A 192 19.67 -6.10 -39.38
N MET A 193 20.35 -6.76 -40.32
CA MET A 193 19.99 -6.64 -41.74
C MET A 193 18.85 -7.61 -42.05
N THR A 194 17.65 -7.08 -42.25
CA THR A 194 16.44 -7.87 -42.48
C THR A 194 16.18 -8.13 -43.97
N GLY A 195 16.70 -7.27 -44.85
CA GLY A 195 16.53 -7.35 -46.30
C GLY A 195 17.82 -7.08 -47.07
N ALA A 196 18.01 -7.78 -48.18
CA ALA A 196 19.12 -7.59 -49.12
C ALA A 196 18.65 -7.99 -50.52
N GLU A 197 18.75 -7.09 -51.49
CA GLU A 197 18.31 -7.32 -52.88
C GLU A 197 19.35 -6.85 -53.91
N ARG A 198 19.43 -7.61 -55.01
CA ARG A 198 20.23 -7.31 -56.21
C ARG A 198 21.69 -6.98 -55.88
N ALA A 199 22.16 -5.77 -56.19
CA ALA A 199 23.56 -5.36 -56.02
C ALA A 199 23.98 -5.23 -54.54
N VAL A 200 23.02 -5.04 -53.61
CA VAL A 200 23.31 -4.94 -52.17
C VAL A 200 23.22 -6.34 -51.56
N THR A 201 24.37 -6.91 -51.24
CA THR A 201 24.48 -8.27 -50.65
C THR A 201 25.02 -8.26 -49.22
N SER A 202 25.70 -7.19 -48.84
CA SER A 202 26.16 -6.94 -47.49
C SER A 202 26.37 -5.44 -47.25
N LEU A 203 26.27 -5.02 -46.01
CA LEU A 203 26.50 -3.65 -45.55
C LEU A 203 27.50 -3.63 -44.38
N THR A 204 28.05 -2.46 -44.11
CA THR A 204 28.82 -2.19 -42.89
C THR A 204 28.11 -1.07 -42.14
N ALA A 205 28.02 -1.18 -40.81
CA ALA A 205 27.37 -0.19 -39.98
C ALA A 205 28.30 0.34 -38.88
N LYS A 206 28.11 1.62 -38.54
CA LYS A 206 28.67 2.25 -37.33
C LYS A 206 27.53 2.95 -36.62
N PHE A 207 27.53 2.89 -35.29
CA PHE A 207 26.53 3.56 -34.46
C PHE A 207 27.22 4.57 -33.55
N LYS A 208 26.70 5.79 -33.48
CA LYS A 208 27.20 6.82 -32.56
C LYS A 208 26.04 7.33 -31.72
N VAL A 209 26.28 7.42 -30.42
CA VAL A 209 25.34 8.06 -29.51
C VAL A 209 25.89 9.38 -29.00
N SER A 210 24.98 10.25 -28.59
CA SER A 210 25.25 11.46 -27.85
C SER A 210 24.10 11.71 -26.87
N CYS A 211 24.26 12.73 -26.03
CA CYS A 211 23.18 13.25 -25.21
C CYS A 211 23.31 14.77 -25.10
N SER A 212 22.22 15.44 -24.73
CA SER A 212 22.22 16.88 -24.51
C SER A 212 23.02 17.28 -23.25
N ALA A 213 23.18 18.58 -23.03
CA ALA A 213 23.89 19.13 -21.87
C ALA A 213 23.43 18.49 -20.55
N GLY A 214 24.37 18.20 -19.66
CA GLY A 214 24.10 17.52 -18.39
C GLY A 214 24.29 16.01 -18.39
N CYS A 215 24.56 15.42 -19.57
CA CYS A 215 24.92 14.02 -19.73
C CYS A 215 26.23 13.88 -20.53
N THR A 216 27.00 12.84 -20.23
CA THR A 216 28.19 12.42 -20.97
C THR A 216 27.97 11.01 -21.52
N ALA A 217 28.13 10.85 -22.84
CA ALA A 217 28.19 9.54 -23.47
C ALA A 217 29.67 9.12 -23.62
N SER A 218 30.10 8.10 -22.87
CA SER A 218 31.51 7.75 -22.71
C SER A 218 31.99 6.63 -23.66
N ARG A 219 31.07 5.82 -24.22
CA ARG A 219 31.38 4.76 -25.19
C ARG A 219 30.61 4.94 -26.50
N THR A 220 31.10 5.80 -27.39
CA THR A 220 30.39 6.30 -28.58
C THR A 220 31.10 5.96 -29.90
N PRO A 221 31.51 4.69 -30.04
CA PRO A 221 30.53 3.76 -30.59
C PRO A 221 30.44 2.42 -29.82
N PRO A 222 29.26 1.78 -29.74
CA PRO A 222 29.15 0.45 -29.15
C PRO A 222 29.86 -0.62 -30.00
N TRP A 223 29.95 -0.41 -31.32
CA TRP A 223 30.79 -1.13 -32.28
C TRP A 223 31.13 -0.22 -33.47
N TYR A 224 32.26 -0.51 -34.13
CA TYR A 224 32.69 0.16 -35.34
C TYR A 224 32.93 -0.88 -36.42
N GLY A 225 32.15 -0.82 -37.51
CA GLY A 225 32.26 -1.78 -38.61
C GLY A 225 31.59 -3.12 -38.32
N GLY A 226 31.92 -4.12 -39.14
CA GLY A 226 31.29 -5.44 -39.15
C GLY A 226 30.42 -5.65 -40.39
N GLN A 227 30.55 -6.83 -41.00
CA GLN A 227 29.78 -7.18 -42.19
C GLN A 227 28.39 -7.66 -41.78
N LEU A 228 27.37 -6.91 -42.18
CA LEU A 228 25.97 -7.28 -42.10
C LEU A 228 25.56 -7.93 -43.42
N VAL A 229 25.14 -9.19 -43.38
CA VAL A 229 24.40 -9.86 -44.45
C VAL A 229 22.98 -10.14 -43.97
N LYS A 230 22.06 -10.44 -44.88
CA LYS A 230 20.67 -10.73 -44.52
C LYS A 230 20.59 -11.80 -43.41
N GLY A 231 19.87 -11.47 -42.34
CA GLY A 231 19.69 -12.29 -41.14
C GLY A 231 20.76 -12.14 -40.06
N GLN A 232 21.84 -11.38 -40.31
CA GLN A 232 22.89 -11.12 -39.31
C GLN A 232 22.64 -9.82 -38.54
N SER A 233 23.16 -9.78 -37.32
CA SER A 233 23.06 -8.65 -36.41
C SER A 233 24.44 -8.24 -35.91
N VAL A 234 24.61 -6.94 -35.68
CA VAL A 234 25.70 -6.38 -34.88
C VAL A 234 25.09 -5.76 -33.62
N SER A 235 25.71 -6.01 -32.48
CA SER A 235 25.21 -5.55 -31.19
C SER A 235 26.33 -5.19 -30.22
N GLY A 236 25.97 -4.46 -29.17
CA GLY A 236 26.90 -4.00 -28.16
C GLY A 236 26.30 -2.93 -27.27
N SER A 237 27.06 -2.54 -26.24
CA SER A 237 26.62 -1.57 -25.24
C SER A 237 27.31 -0.22 -25.42
N THR A 238 26.56 0.87 -25.30
CA THR A 238 27.08 2.20 -25.02
C THR A 238 26.87 2.55 -23.54
N SER A 239 27.59 3.56 -23.05
CA SER A 239 27.55 3.99 -21.66
C SER A 239 27.28 5.48 -21.58
N TYR A 240 26.42 5.85 -20.63
CA TYR A 240 26.10 7.22 -20.30
C TYR A 240 26.36 7.47 -18.81
N SER A 241 26.64 8.72 -18.48
CA SER A 241 26.75 9.19 -17.10
C SER A 241 26.26 10.62 -16.97
N SER A 242 25.66 10.94 -15.83
CA SER A 242 25.35 12.31 -15.41
C SER A 242 25.92 12.57 -14.02
N SER A 243 26.26 13.81 -13.69
CA SER A 243 26.81 14.18 -12.38
C SER A 243 26.08 15.41 -11.83
N PRO A 244 24.81 15.26 -11.39
CA PRO A 244 24.10 16.35 -10.73
C PRO A 244 24.86 16.75 -9.45
N ALA A 245 24.86 18.05 -9.13
CA ALA A 245 25.34 18.50 -7.83
C ALA A 245 24.41 18.04 -6.72
N VAL A 246 24.93 17.94 -5.49
CA VAL A 246 24.14 17.51 -4.32
C VAL A 246 22.91 18.41 -4.16
N GLY A 247 21.74 17.80 -3.96
CA GLY A 247 20.47 18.52 -3.83
C GLY A 247 19.95 19.16 -5.13
N THR A 248 20.48 18.78 -6.29
CA THR A 248 20.04 19.33 -7.59
C THR A 248 19.57 18.24 -8.54
N LYS A 249 18.99 18.66 -9.67
CA LYS A 249 18.57 17.80 -10.78
C LYS A 249 19.10 18.31 -12.11
N VAL A 250 19.26 17.40 -13.05
CA VAL A 250 19.71 17.67 -14.41
C VAL A 250 18.83 16.87 -15.37
N ASP A 251 18.26 17.56 -16.35
CA ASP A 251 17.37 17.01 -17.36
C ASP A 251 18.09 16.98 -18.72
N PHE A 252 18.02 15.85 -19.43
CA PHE A 252 18.65 15.69 -20.74
C PHE A 252 17.90 14.67 -21.62
N THR A 253 18.29 14.59 -22.89
CA THR A 253 17.81 13.57 -23.84
C THR A 253 19.00 12.85 -24.48
N THR A 254 18.78 11.63 -24.95
CA THR A 254 19.75 10.86 -25.74
C THR A 254 19.47 11.00 -27.23
N SER A 255 20.53 11.01 -28.04
CA SER A 255 20.47 11.13 -29.48
C SER A 255 21.35 10.09 -30.16
N TYR A 256 20.96 9.69 -31.37
CA TYR A 256 21.49 8.53 -32.05
C TYR A 256 21.78 8.87 -33.51
N ASN A 257 22.89 8.32 -34.02
CA ASN A 257 23.30 8.43 -35.41
C ASN A 257 23.76 7.06 -35.90
N LEU A 258 23.13 6.56 -36.95
CA LEU A 258 23.55 5.36 -37.67
C LEU A 258 24.21 5.75 -38.99
N TYR A 259 25.32 5.10 -39.26
CA TYR A 259 26.09 5.25 -40.49
C TYR A 259 26.12 3.89 -41.19
N VAL A 260 25.77 3.85 -42.47
CA VAL A 260 25.59 2.63 -43.26
C VAL A 260 26.31 2.79 -44.59
N THR A 261 27.30 1.93 -44.83
CA THR A 261 28.08 1.96 -46.07
C THR A 261 28.19 0.58 -46.69
N SER A 262 28.65 0.51 -47.93
CA SER A 262 29.10 -0.75 -48.49
C SER A 262 30.43 -1.20 -47.86
N PRO A 263 30.73 -2.51 -47.85
CA PRO A 263 32.00 -3.00 -47.32
C PRO A 263 33.21 -2.36 -48.02
N GLY A 264 34.15 -1.84 -47.23
CA GLY A 264 35.37 -1.21 -47.72
C GLY A 264 35.26 0.28 -48.08
N ALA A 265 34.08 0.90 -47.93
CA ALA A 265 33.91 2.35 -48.06
C ALA A 265 34.09 3.08 -46.72
N ASP A 266 34.67 4.28 -46.76
CA ASP A 266 34.87 5.13 -45.58
C ASP A 266 33.54 5.65 -45.00
N ILE A 267 33.42 5.61 -43.68
CA ILE A 267 32.23 6.01 -42.93
C ILE A 267 32.41 7.45 -42.43
N THR A 268 31.96 8.45 -43.20
CA THR A 268 32.29 9.87 -42.93
C THR A 268 31.15 10.73 -42.38
N ASP A 269 29.87 10.50 -42.68
CA ASP A 269 28.75 11.27 -42.07
C ASP A 269 27.53 10.38 -41.80
N PRO A 270 26.65 10.77 -40.85
CA PRO A 270 25.51 9.95 -40.48
C PRO A 270 24.46 9.93 -41.59
N ASP A 271 23.90 8.73 -41.80
CA ASP A 271 22.90 8.47 -42.83
C ASP A 271 21.47 8.45 -42.26
N ALA A 272 21.37 8.28 -40.93
CA ALA A 272 20.12 8.23 -40.18
C ALA A 272 20.33 8.80 -38.77
N SER A 273 19.44 9.71 -38.35
CA SER A 273 19.50 10.36 -37.04
C SER A 273 18.13 10.42 -36.37
N TRP A 274 18.11 10.18 -35.06
CA TRP A 274 16.90 10.29 -34.22
C TRP A 274 17.28 10.58 -32.76
N SER A 275 16.28 10.88 -31.93
CA SER A 275 16.47 11.10 -30.49
C SER A 275 15.41 10.37 -29.67
N ASN A 276 15.72 10.18 -28.39
CA ASN A 276 14.74 9.74 -27.41
C ASN A 276 13.76 10.90 -27.15
N PRO A 277 12.44 10.70 -27.37
CA PRO A 277 11.45 11.77 -27.23
C PRO A 277 11.16 12.14 -25.77
N LYS A 278 11.63 11.34 -24.80
CA LYS A 278 11.43 11.59 -23.38
C LYS A 278 12.69 12.14 -22.74
N VAL A 279 12.49 13.11 -21.86
CA VAL A 279 13.54 13.63 -20.97
C VAL A 279 13.91 12.54 -19.95
N ILE A 280 15.21 12.40 -19.71
CA ILE A 280 15.77 11.65 -18.59
C ILE A 280 16.24 12.70 -17.57
N ARG A 281 15.84 12.50 -16.31
CA ARG A 281 16.28 13.31 -15.18
C ARG A 281 17.25 12.47 -14.35
N CYS A 282 18.46 12.98 -14.12
CA CYS A 282 19.30 12.48 -13.03
C CYS A 282 19.34 13.53 -11.92
N ASP A 283 19.21 13.11 -10.67
CA ASP A 283 19.08 14.01 -9.53
C ASP A 283 19.76 13.48 -8.28
N ASP A 284 20.04 14.37 -7.33
CA ASP A 284 20.45 14.08 -5.94
C ASP A 284 19.54 14.84 -4.95
N ASP A 285 18.35 15.25 -5.41
CA ASP A 285 17.40 16.11 -4.69
C ASP A 285 16.29 15.31 -3.96
N VAL A 286 16.35 13.98 -4.05
CA VAL A 286 15.45 13.11 -3.26
C VAL A 286 15.77 13.17 -1.77
N ARG A 287 17.02 13.49 -1.42
CA ARG A 287 17.55 13.56 -0.06
C ARG A 287 16.69 14.43 0.84
N ASP A 288 16.32 13.90 2.01
CA ASP A 288 15.71 14.68 3.08
C ASP A 288 16.81 15.15 4.02
N THR A 289 17.11 16.45 3.98
CA THR A 289 18.20 17.12 4.72
C THR A 289 18.03 17.09 6.25
N SER A 290 16.96 16.47 6.74
CA SER A 290 16.58 16.38 8.16
C SER A 290 16.77 14.99 8.78
N SER A 291 17.15 13.97 7.98
CA SER A 291 17.24 12.58 8.46
C SER A 291 18.68 12.11 8.64
N SER A 292 19.01 11.58 9.82
CA SER A 292 20.34 11.06 10.21
C SER A 292 20.66 9.66 9.63
N GLY A 293 19.95 9.23 8.59
CA GLY A 293 20.14 7.95 7.91
C GLY A 293 21.06 8.04 6.69
N SER A 294 21.24 6.91 6.01
CA SER A 294 21.90 6.88 4.69
C SER A 294 21.03 7.64 3.69
N GLU A 295 21.38 8.91 3.44
CA GLU A 295 20.67 9.73 2.46
C GLU A 295 20.66 9.00 1.10
N PRO A 296 19.49 8.96 0.40
CA PRO A 296 19.42 8.32 -0.90
C PRO A 296 20.39 9.01 -1.85
N GLY A 297 21.31 8.22 -2.40
CA GLY A 297 22.28 8.72 -3.36
C GLY A 297 21.64 9.19 -4.67
N PRO A 298 22.45 9.76 -5.58
CA PRO A 298 21.95 10.27 -6.83
C PRO A 298 21.44 9.13 -7.72
N GLY A 299 20.55 9.42 -8.66
CA GLY A 299 19.90 8.42 -9.52
C GLY A 299 19.14 9.05 -10.67
N CYS A 300 18.62 8.22 -11.58
CA CYS A 300 18.00 8.67 -12.83
C CYS A 300 16.62 8.05 -13.07
N VAL A 301 15.70 8.83 -13.64
CA VAL A 301 14.33 8.46 -13.99
C VAL A 301 13.86 9.15 -15.26
N VAL A 302 12.77 8.68 -15.85
CA VAL A 302 11.95 9.41 -16.82
C VAL A 302 10.82 10.12 -16.05
N PRO A 303 10.92 11.44 -15.79
CA PRO A 303 10.03 12.14 -14.85
C PRO A 303 8.59 12.30 -15.36
N SER A 304 8.32 12.04 -16.64
CA SER A 304 6.94 12.09 -17.18
C SER A 304 6.06 10.92 -16.72
N PHE A 305 6.64 9.90 -16.07
CA PHE A 305 5.91 8.78 -15.50
C PHE A 305 5.66 9.04 -14.02
N MET A 306 4.39 9.07 -13.62
CA MET A 306 4.02 9.29 -12.24
C MET A 306 4.58 8.17 -11.35
N PRO A 307 5.34 8.51 -10.29
CA PRO A 307 5.86 7.52 -9.35
C PRO A 307 4.73 6.82 -8.57
N VAL A 308 4.97 5.54 -8.25
CA VAL A 308 4.07 4.70 -7.45
C VAL A 308 4.82 4.27 -6.20
N VAL A 309 4.51 4.93 -5.08
CA VAL A 309 5.04 4.60 -3.76
C VAL A 309 4.25 3.43 -3.19
N LYS A 310 4.96 2.38 -2.81
CA LYS A 310 4.35 1.16 -2.27
C LYS A 310 4.44 1.17 -0.74
N MET A 311 3.36 0.71 -0.11
CA MET A 311 3.26 0.48 1.33
C MET A 311 2.55 -0.86 1.56
N SER A 312 2.82 -1.49 2.69
CA SER A 312 2.19 -2.74 3.08
C SER A 312 1.63 -2.63 4.50
N THR A 313 0.47 -3.26 4.69
CA THR A 313 -0.09 -3.54 6.01
C THR A 313 0.59 -4.72 6.71
N ILE A 314 1.58 -5.35 6.05
CA ILE A 314 2.44 -6.38 6.62
C ILE A 314 3.86 -5.81 6.66
N ALA A 315 4.31 -5.30 7.80
CA ALA A 315 5.67 -4.83 7.95
C ALA A 315 6.51 -5.95 8.57
N ASN A 316 7.47 -6.51 7.81
CA ASN A 316 8.51 -7.43 8.31
C ASN A 316 8.03 -8.61 9.20
N GLY A 317 6.85 -9.17 8.94
CA GLY A 317 6.31 -10.29 9.70
C GLY A 317 5.82 -9.93 11.12
N SER A 318 5.71 -8.64 11.46
CA SER A 318 5.04 -8.16 12.66
C SER A 318 3.69 -7.53 12.32
N ASP A 319 2.77 -7.48 13.30
CA ASP A 319 1.44 -6.84 13.23
C ASP A 319 1.49 -5.30 13.05
N SER A 320 2.63 -4.75 12.62
CA SER A 320 2.92 -3.31 12.56
C SER A 320 2.39 -2.63 11.30
N GLY A 321 1.10 -2.83 11.05
CA GLY A 321 0.40 -2.41 9.83
C GLY A 321 -0.80 -1.51 10.05
N ALA A 322 -1.12 -1.13 11.30
CA ALA A 322 -2.38 -0.45 11.61
C ALA A 322 -2.49 0.91 10.91
N ALA A 323 -1.38 1.66 10.88
CA ALA A 323 -1.31 2.93 10.14
C ALA A 323 -1.61 2.73 8.65
N ALA A 324 -0.92 1.78 7.99
CA ALA A 324 -1.14 1.45 6.58
C ALA A 324 -2.57 0.97 6.31
N ALA A 325 -3.17 0.20 7.22
CA ALA A 325 -4.55 -0.24 7.11
C ALA A 325 -5.54 0.93 7.22
N GLY A 326 -5.30 1.86 8.15
CA GLY A 326 -6.06 3.11 8.26
C GLY A 326 -5.98 3.97 6.99
N TYR A 327 -4.80 4.06 6.38
CA TYR A 327 -4.60 4.77 5.11
C TYR A 327 -5.32 4.07 3.96
N LEU A 328 -5.28 2.74 3.87
CA LEU A 328 -6.01 1.98 2.86
C LEU A 328 -7.53 2.18 2.99
N TRP A 329 -8.05 2.17 4.23
CA TRP A 329 -9.44 2.51 4.48
C TRP A 329 -9.76 3.93 4.00
N ALA A 330 -8.88 4.90 4.25
CA ALA A 330 -9.06 6.27 3.81
C ALA A 330 -9.10 6.39 2.27
N GLN A 331 -8.22 5.68 1.56
CA GLN A 331 -8.22 5.64 0.09
C GLN A 331 -9.54 5.12 -0.50
N ASN A 332 -10.23 4.24 0.24
CA ASN A 332 -11.45 3.57 -0.21
C ASN A 332 -12.74 4.29 0.21
N ASN A 333 -12.71 5.06 1.30
CA ASN A 333 -13.92 5.60 1.93
C ASN A 333 -14.00 7.13 1.94
N LEU A 334 -12.88 7.85 1.81
CA LEU A 334 -12.91 9.31 1.71
C LEU A 334 -13.26 9.77 0.30
N ALA A 335 -14.03 10.84 0.19
CA ALA A 335 -14.56 11.36 -1.07
C ALA A 335 -13.47 11.68 -2.11
N ASP A 336 -12.32 12.14 -1.65
CA ASP A 336 -11.23 12.57 -2.52
C ASP A 336 -10.41 11.40 -3.09
N GLY A 337 -10.41 10.22 -2.46
CA GLY A 337 -9.62 9.07 -2.91
C GLY A 337 -8.12 9.36 -3.06
N TRP A 338 -7.56 10.18 -2.16
CA TRP A 338 -6.15 10.59 -2.16
C TRP A 338 -5.20 9.38 -2.19
N GLY A 339 -4.12 9.49 -2.94
CA GLY A 339 -3.15 8.42 -3.18
C GLY A 339 -3.62 7.34 -4.17
N ARG A 340 -4.91 7.27 -4.52
CA ARG A 340 -5.47 6.27 -5.44
C ARG A 340 -6.04 6.91 -6.72
N SER A 341 -7.20 7.56 -6.63
CA SER A 341 -7.84 8.24 -7.76
C SER A 341 -7.29 9.64 -7.97
N ARG A 342 -6.90 10.32 -6.87
CA ARG A 342 -6.18 11.59 -6.89
C ARG A 342 -4.76 11.38 -6.36
N PRO A 343 -3.70 11.81 -7.06
CA PRO A 343 -2.34 11.65 -6.56
C PRO A 343 -2.10 12.55 -5.34
N LEU A 344 -1.17 12.13 -4.49
CA LEU A 344 -0.60 12.95 -3.43
C LEU A 344 0.59 13.74 -3.97
N THR A 345 0.96 14.83 -3.32
CA THR A 345 2.10 15.67 -3.71
C THR A 345 3.13 15.69 -2.58
N ARG A 346 4.37 15.26 -2.84
CA ARG A 346 5.42 15.22 -1.79
C ARG A 346 5.71 16.61 -1.24
N ALA A 347 5.84 16.69 0.09
CA ALA A 347 6.23 17.88 0.82
C ALA A 347 7.39 17.58 1.79
N LYS A 348 8.60 18.04 1.46
CA LYS A 348 9.84 17.85 2.24
C LYS A 348 9.86 18.67 3.54
N ASN A 349 9.12 19.78 3.58
CA ASN A 349 9.14 20.73 4.71
C ASN A 349 7.73 20.94 5.29
N GLY A 350 7.66 21.29 6.58
CA GLY A 350 6.40 21.59 7.28
C GLY A 350 5.54 20.36 7.59
N ALA A 351 6.12 19.16 7.60
CA ALA A 351 5.39 17.94 7.89
C ALA A 351 4.86 17.93 9.34
N ALA A 352 5.71 18.30 10.30
CA ALA A 352 5.30 18.43 11.70
C ALA A 352 4.15 19.43 11.89
N ASP A 353 4.17 20.58 11.22
CA ASP A 353 3.10 21.58 11.30
C ASP A 353 1.78 21.07 10.68
N ARG A 354 1.85 20.26 9.62
CA ARG A 354 0.67 19.61 9.03
C ARG A 354 0.11 18.55 9.96
N THR A 355 0.95 17.64 10.46
CA THR A 355 0.53 16.61 11.42
C THR A 355 -0.05 17.24 12.69
N SER A 356 0.59 18.28 13.26
CA SER A 356 0.08 19.01 14.44
C SER A 356 -1.28 19.65 14.16
N ARG A 357 -1.52 20.25 12.99
CA ARG A 357 -2.86 20.76 12.64
C ARG A 357 -3.93 19.67 12.62
N THR A 358 -3.60 18.47 12.16
CA THR A 358 -4.55 17.35 12.11
C THR A 358 -4.75 16.69 13.47
N CYS A 359 -3.68 16.50 14.25
CA CYS A 359 -3.71 15.74 15.50
C CYS A 359 -3.90 16.61 16.75
N GLU A 360 -3.49 17.88 16.72
CA GLU A 360 -3.49 18.81 17.86
C GLU A 360 -4.31 20.09 17.57
N GLY A 361 -5.08 20.10 16.47
CA GLY A 361 -5.85 21.25 15.99
C GLY A 361 -7.01 21.67 16.90
N SER A 362 -8.07 22.21 16.31
CA SER A 362 -9.20 22.76 17.09
C SER A 362 -9.90 21.74 18.00
N GLN A 363 -9.85 20.46 17.63
CA GLN A 363 -10.22 19.31 18.45
C GLN A 363 -9.01 18.40 18.60
N PRO A 364 -8.28 18.45 19.74
CA PRO A 364 -7.13 17.59 19.99
C PRO A 364 -7.48 16.10 19.91
N PHE A 365 -6.53 15.30 19.42
CA PHE A 365 -6.61 13.85 19.46
C PHE A 365 -6.50 13.35 20.91
N GLU A 366 -7.46 12.52 21.32
CA GLU A 366 -7.50 11.95 22.66
C GLU A 366 -7.09 10.48 22.62
N ALA A 367 -5.96 10.14 23.24
CA ALA A 367 -5.46 8.78 23.28
C ALA A 367 -6.48 7.83 23.96
N ARG A 368 -6.56 6.60 23.45
CA ARG A 368 -7.50 5.55 23.90
C ARG A 368 -6.75 4.37 24.49
N ASP A 369 -7.18 3.95 25.68
CA ASP A 369 -6.62 2.78 26.39
C ASP A 369 -6.74 1.46 25.60
N SER A 370 -7.65 1.39 24.62
CA SER A 370 -7.82 0.22 23.75
C SER A 370 -6.71 0.05 22.72
N VAL A 371 -5.86 1.06 22.50
CA VAL A 371 -4.73 1.04 21.57
C VAL A 371 -3.43 1.20 22.36
N PRO A 372 -2.51 0.22 22.32
CA PRO A 372 -1.22 0.34 23.01
C PRO A 372 -0.41 1.51 22.46
N ASP A 373 0.13 2.35 23.36
CA ASP A 373 0.89 3.56 23.00
C ASP A 373 0.21 4.38 21.89
N ASP A 374 -1.10 4.63 22.10
CA ASP A 374 -1.97 5.25 21.11
C ASP A 374 -1.44 6.59 20.61
N SER A 375 -1.45 6.74 19.30
CA SER A 375 -0.93 7.88 18.58
C SER A 375 -1.79 8.17 17.34
N CYS A 376 -1.75 9.42 16.91
CA CYS A 376 -2.55 9.91 15.79
C CYS A 376 -1.83 9.64 14.46
N GLY A 377 -2.33 8.69 13.67
CA GLY A 377 -1.94 8.50 12.28
C GLY A 377 -2.79 9.36 11.35
N ASP A 378 -2.23 10.43 10.78
CA ASP A 378 -2.93 11.33 9.88
C ASP A 378 -2.84 10.90 8.40
N PHE A 379 -3.97 11.01 7.69
CA PHE A 379 -3.98 10.88 6.23
C PHE A 379 -4.99 11.82 5.56
N PRO A 380 -4.63 12.55 4.48
CA PRO A 380 -3.32 12.60 3.82
C PRO A 380 -2.16 13.00 4.75
N PHE A 381 -0.99 12.41 4.54
CA PHE A 381 0.15 12.52 5.46
C PHE A 381 0.62 13.96 5.64
N GLY A 382 1.17 14.28 6.81
CA GLY A 382 2.02 15.46 7.01
C GLY A 382 3.16 15.56 5.99
N ALA A 383 3.69 14.46 5.46
CA ALA A 383 4.70 14.46 4.39
C ALA A 383 4.17 14.82 2.98
N THR A 384 2.92 15.27 2.86
CA THR A 384 2.28 15.68 1.60
C THR A 384 1.68 17.08 1.69
N HIS A 385 1.53 17.77 0.54
CA HIS A 385 0.92 19.12 0.52
C HIS A 385 -0.58 19.09 0.81
N GLU A 386 -1.22 17.94 0.62
CA GLU A 386 -2.64 17.70 0.92
C GLU A 386 -2.91 17.47 2.42
N GLY A 387 -1.87 17.21 3.21
CA GLY A 387 -1.97 16.99 4.65
C GLY A 387 -2.23 18.27 5.47
N GLY A 388 -2.59 18.09 6.75
CA GLY A 388 -2.79 19.20 7.69
C GLY A 388 -4.17 19.84 7.65
N THR A 389 -5.20 19.05 7.34
CA THR A 389 -6.59 19.45 7.60
C THR A 389 -6.87 19.40 9.09
N ASP A 390 -7.62 20.37 9.62
CA ASP A 390 -8.00 20.41 11.03
C ASP A 390 -8.73 19.13 11.46
N GLY A 391 -8.30 18.54 12.58
CA GLY A 391 -8.78 17.26 13.07
C GLY A 391 -10.29 17.17 13.30
N ALA A 392 -10.96 18.28 13.62
CA ALA A 392 -12.41 18.31 13.80
C ALA A 392 -13.20 18.03 12.50
N ARG A 393 -12.52 18.05 11.35
CA ARG A 393 -13.08 17.74 10.03
C ARG A 393 -12.67 16.36 9.53
N CYS A 394 -11.90 15.60 10.30
CA CYS A 394 -11.43 14.28 9.88
C CYS A 394 -12.37 13.18 10.39
N ALA A 395 -12.42 12.08 9.64
CA ALA A 395 -12.87 10.81 10.19
C ALA A 395 -11.95 10.40 11.35
N GLU A 396 -12.49 9.76 12.38
CA GLU A 396 -11.69 9.19 13.49
C GLU A 396 -11.93 7.69 13.55
N ILE A 397 -10.86 6.90 13.42
CA ILE A 397 -10.96 5.45 13.24
C ILE A 397 -9.96 4.69 14.13
N ILE A 398 -10.25 3.42 14.40
CA ILE A 398 -9.31 2.49 15.02
C ILE A 398 -9.12 1.29 14.08
N PRO A 399 -7.99 1.20 13.36
CA PRO A 399 -7.62 -0.01 12.64
C PRO A 399 -7.15 -1.08 13.63
N LYS A 400 -7.65 -2.31 13.49
CA LYS A 400 -7.25 -3.44 14.31
C LYS A 400 -7.12 -4.70 13.46
N HIS A 401 -5.99 -5.38 13.60
CA HIS A 401 -5.83 -6.71 13.03
C HIS A 401 -6.55 -7.73 13.91
N THR A 402 -7.45 -8.48 13.32
CA THR A 402 -7.98 -9.73 13.88
C THR A 402 -7.28 -10.87 13.16
N GLY A 403 -7.28 -12.09 13.69
CA GLY A 403 -6.56 -13.24 13.09
C GLY A 403 -6.81 -13.49 11.60
N SER A 404 -7.85 -12.88 11.03
CA SER A 404 -8.33 -12.99 9.66
C SER A 404 -8.19 -11.71 8.81
N GLY A 405 -7.55 -10.65 9.34
CA GLY A 405 -7.25 -9.42 8.61
C GLY A 405 -7.60 -8.13 9.36
N TRP A 406 -7.43 -7.01 8.67
CA TRP A 406 -7.63 -5.67 9.20
C TRP A 406 -9.11 -5.27 9.19
N HIS A 407 -9.61 -4.86 10.37
CA HIS A 407 -10.89 -4.20 10.54
C HIS A 407 -10.71 -2.75 10.95
N VAL A 408 -11.62 -1.88 10.53
CA VAL A 408 -11.56 -0.45 10.84
C VAL A 408 -12.84 -0.03 11.53
N TYR A 409 -12.72 0.30 12.81
CA TYR A 409 -13.80 0.81 13.65
C TYR A 409 -13.91 2.32 13.50
N GLN A 410 -15.10 2.84 13.16
CA GLN A 410 -15.34 4.28 13.03
C GLN A 410 -15.93 4.82 14.33
N LEU A 411 -15.24 5.77 14.96
CA LEU A 411 -15.62 6.34 16.26
C LEU A 411 -16.57 7.52 16.10
N ILE A 412 -16.31 8.36 15.11
CA ILE A 412 -17.18 9.47 14.73
C ILE A 412 -17.85 9.09 13.41
N PRO A 413 -19.18 9.19 13.29
CA PRO A 413 -19.87 8.88 12.04
C PRO A 413 -19.30 9.74 10.92
N THR A 414 -18.66 9.09 9.95
CA THR A 414 -18.09 9.77 8.80
C THR A 414 -19.23 10.10 7.84
N GLY A 415 -19.57 11.38 7.72
CA GLY A 415 -20.23 11.81 6.49
C GLY A 415 -19.34 11.45 5.30
N THR A 416 -19.91 11.08 4.16
CA THR A 416 -19.21 10.72 2.90
C THR A 416 -18.42 11.88 2.27
N GLY A 417 -18.06 12.91 3.04
CA GLY A 417 -17.37 14.13 2.59
C GLY A 417 -16.21 14.55 3.48
N MET A 418 -15.75 13.71 4.40
CA MET A 418 -14.56 14.03 5.20
C MET A 418 -13.30 14.00 4.31
N PRO A 419 -12.43 15.03 4.36
CA PRO A 419 -11.23 15.12 3.52
C PRO A 419 -10.01 14.37 4.08
N CYS A 420 -10.08 13.90 5.33
CA CYS A 420 -8.96 13.31 6.06
C CYS A 420 -9.43 12.27 7.08
N VAL A 421 -8.47 11.51 7.61
CA VAL A 421 -8.66 10.59 8.72
C VAL A 421 -7.60 10.81 9.80
N ARG A 422 -8.00 10.57 11.06
CA ARG A 422 -7.15 10.39 12.24
C ARG A 422 -7.33 8.95 12.70
N ALA A 423 -6.30 8.14 12.55
CA ALA A 423 -6.31 6.75 13.00
C ALA A 423 -5.67 6.65 14.39
N HIS A 424 -6.33 6.00 15.34
CA HIS A 424 -5.75 5.54 16.60
C HIS A 424 -4.90 4.32 16.32
N VAL A 425 -3.58 4.48 16.36
CA VAL A 425 -2.62 3.42 16.03
C VAL A 425 -1.44 3.43 17.00
N PRO A 426 -0.81 2.27 17.25
CA PRO A 426 0.42 2.24 18.04
C PRO A 426 1.50 3.10 17.38
N LYS A 427 2.29 3.81 18.20
CA LYS A 427 3.38 4.66 17.72
C LYS A 427 4.37 3.96 16.79
N ALA A 428 4.64 2.67 17.05
CA ALA A 428 5.53 1.86 16.21
C ALA A 428 5.00 1.67 14.78
N ASP A 429 3.68 1.65 14.59
CA ASP A 429 3.04 1.44 13.30
C ASP A 429 3.11 2.70 12.44
N ILE A 430 3.03 3.88 13.06
CA ILE A 430 3.30 5.15 12.37
C ILE A 430 4.75 5.18 11.89
N GLN A 431 5.71 4.85 12.76
CA GLN A 431 7.13 4.81 12.39
C GLN A 431 7.42 3.83 11.26
N SER A 432 6.76 2.66 11.28
CA SER A 432 6.80 1.68 10.19
C SER A 432 6.30 2.27 8.88
N ALA A 433 5.12 2.92 8.89
CA ALA A 433 4.55 3.52 7.69
C ALA A 433 5.38 4.71 7.17
N GLU A 434 5.91 5.56 8.04
CA GLU A 434 6.83 6.65 7.68
C GLU A 434 8.12 6.11 7.04
N THR A 435 8.67 5.02 7.59
CA THR A 435 9.85 4.35 7.02
C THR A 435 9.56 3.81 5.61
N GLN A 436 8.40 3.17 5.41
CA GLN A 436 7.98 2.68 4.10
C GLN A 436 7.75 3.83 3.11
N LEU A 437 7.14 4.93 3.56
CA LEU A 437 6.92 6.12 2.73
C LEU A 437 8.25 6.77 2.30
N ALA A 438 9.19 6.94 3.23
CA ALA A 438 10.51 7.47 2.95
C ALA A 438 11.32 6.57 1.99
N ALA A 439 11.29 5.25 2.22
CA ALA A 439 11.89 4.28 1.30
C ALA A 439 11.21 4.33 -0.08
N GLY A 440 9.90 4.51 -0.12
CA GLY A 440 9.13 4.71 -1.35
C GLY A 440 9.57 5.97 -2.12
N PHE A 441 9.72 7.10 -1.44
CA PHE A 441 10.25 8.33 -2.05
C PHE A 441 11.66 8.14 -2.61
N ALA A 442 12.53 7.44 -1.88
CA ALA A 442 13.87 7.08 -2.33
C ALA A 442 13.84 6.19 -3.58
N ASN A 443 13.14 5.05 -3.51
CA ASN A 443 13.08 4.04 -4.56
C ASN A 443 12.42 4.57 -5.83
N GLN A 444 11.42 5.44 -5.70
CA GLN A 444 10.73 6.05 -6.83
C GLN A 444 11.33 7.40 -7.23
N ARG A 445 12.36 7.88 -6.54
CA ARG A 445 12.94 9.22 -6.72
C ARG A 445 11.90 10.34 -6.77
N VAL A 446 10.94 10.37 -5.85
CA VAL A 446 9.88 11.39 -5.83
C VAL A 446 10.47 12.70 -5.35
N LEU A 447 10.42 13.80 -6.11
CA LEU A 447 10.94 15.11 -5.66
C LEU A 447 9.91 15.94 -4.91
N GLU A 448 10.35 17.03 -4.28
CA GLU A 448 9.46 18.07 -3.75
C GLU A 448 8.46 18.52 -4.83
N ARG A 449 7.18 18.62 -4.47
CA ARG A 449 6.07 18.96 -5.38
C ARG A 449 5.82 17.96 -6.50
N GLU A 450 6.51 16.82 -6.55
CA GLU A 450 6.20 15.75 -7.48
C GLU A 450 4.96 14.99 -6.99
N GLN A 451 4.01 14.80 -7.90
CA GLN A 451 2.82 13.99 -7.65
C GLN A 451 3.17 12.51 -7.65
N PHE A 452 2.55 11.73 -6.78
CA PHE A 452 2.74 10.28 -6.68
C PHE A 452 1.44 9.56 -6.34
N LYS A 453 1.36 8.29 -6.75
CA LYS A 453 0.34 7.35 -6.25
C LYS A 453 0.88 6.59 -5.04
N LEU A 454 0.00 6.28 -4.10
CA LEU A 454 0.27 5.40 -2.99
C LEU A 454 -0.48 4.09 -3.21
N GLU A 455 0.25 3.00 -3.37
CA GLU A 455 -0.31 1.66 -3.50
C GLU A 455 -0.11 0.91 -2.18
N ILE A 456 -1.19 0.60 -1.50
CA ILE A 456 -1.16 -0.13 -0.22
C ILE A 456 -1.58 -1.57 -0.47
N THR A 457 -0.70 -2.51 -0.14
CA THR A 457 -0.98 -3.94 -0.21
C THR A 457 -1.47 -4.46 1.16
N SER A 458 -2.50 -5.30 1.12
CA SER A 458 -3.08 -5.95 2.31
C SER A 458 -3.16 -7.45 2.13
N THR A 459 -3.18 -8.19 3.23
CA THR A 459 -3.60 -9.60 3.22
C THR A 459 -5.03 -9.70 2.69
N THR A 460 -5.31 -10.80 1.99
CA THR A 460 -6.69 -11.17 1.64
C THR A 460 -7.45 -11.47 2.93
N PRO A 461 -8.65 -10.90 3.14
CA PRO A 461 -9.45 -11.21 4.32
C PRO A 461 -9.79 -12.71 4.33
N GLU A 462 -9.53 -13.39 5.44
CA GLU A 462 -10.02 -14.75 5.63
C GLU A 462 -11.54 -14.73 5.92
N PRO A 463 -12.28 -15.81 5.61
CA PRO A 463 -13.67 -15.95 6.02
C PRO A 463 -13.86 -15.82 7.53
N GLN A 464 -14.92 -15.15 7.95
CA GLN A 464 -15.21 -14.81 9.35
C GLN A 464 -16.69 -14.93 9.67
N GLY A 465 -17.01 -15.10 10.96
CA GLY A 465 -18.37 -14.94 11.48
C GLY A 465 -18.95 -13.59 11.07
N ALA A 466 -20.22 -13.59 10.65
CA ALA A 466 -20.83 -12.45 9.94
C ALA A 466 -20.76 -11.12 10.71
N CYS A 467 -20.84 -11.13 12.05
CA CYS A 467 -20.77 -9.94 12.87
C CYS A 467 -19.38 -9.30 12.88
N LEU A 468 -18.30 -10.05 12.62
CA LEU A 468 -16.95 -9.50 12.54
C LEU A 468 -16.74 -8.70 11.26
N LEU A 469 -17.42 -9.09 10.16
CA LEU A 469 -17.26 -8.47 8.84
C LEU A 469 -17.79 -7.04 8.74
N SER A 470 -18.73 -6.65 9.60
CA SER A 470 -19.38 -5.33 9.51
C SER A 470 -19.72 -4.78 10.88
N PRO A 471 -18.72 -4.27 11.62
CA PRO A 471 -18.95 -3.59 12.89
C PRO A 471 -19.89 -2.38 12.71
N PRO A 472 -20.92 -2.20 13.55
CA PRO A 472 -21.78 -1.03 13.52
C PRO A 472 -20.99 0.27 13.71
N THR A 473 -21.44 1.36 13.10
CA THR A 473 -20.87 2.69 13.34
C THR A 473 -20.95 3.06 14.83
N GLY A 474 -19.89 3.64 15.38
CA GLY A 474 -19.79 3.95 16.81
C GLY A 474 -19.46 2.74 17.69
N SER A 475 -19.24 1.56 17.11
CA SER A 475 -18.67 0.43 17.84
C SER A 475 -17.20 0.67 18.17
N GLY A 476 -16.77 0.15 19.33
CA GLY A 476 -15.38 0.12 19.74
C GLY A 476 -14.81 -1.31 19.69
N PRO A 477 -13.50 -1.48 19.42
CA PRO A 477 -12.87 -2.78 19.46
C PRO A 477 -12.88 -3.39 20.86
N SER A 478 -13.10 -4.70 20.94
CA SER A 478 -13.05 -5.49 22.17
C SER A 478 -12.52 -6.89 21.87
N GLY A 479 -11.27 -7.18 22.27
CA GLY A 479 -10.62 -8.43 21.90
C GLY A 479 -10.57 -8.60 20.38
N ASP A 480 -10.90 -9.79 19.87
CA ASP A 480 -10.96 -10.04 18.42
C ASP A 480 -12.26 -9.55 17.76
N GLY A 481 -13.15 -8.86 18.49
CA GLY A 481 -14.37 -8.30 17.93
C GLY A 481 -14.66 -6.89 18.45
N TRP A 482 -15.93 -6.60 18.76
CA TRP A 482 -16.39 -5.24 19.03
C TRP A 482 -17.58 -5.17 19.96
N ILE A 483 -17.81 -3.98 20.53
CA ILE A 483 -18.96 -3.63 21.36
C ILE A 483 -19.56 -2.32 20.86
N SER A 484 -20.89 -2.24 20.76
CA SER A 484 -21.65 -1.05 20.41
C SER A 484 -22.83 -0.90 21.36
N ASN A 485 -22.94 0.27 21.97
CA ASN A 485 -24.02 0.62 22.88
C ASN A 485 -24.78 1.82 22.32
N THR A 486 -26.10 1.79 22.43
CA THR A 486 -26.97 2.91 22.10
C THR A 486 -27.65 3.42 23.36
N ASN A 487 -27.96 4.72 23.37
CA ASN A 487 -28.69 5.37 24.44
C ASN A 487 -29.81 6.25 23.86
N GLU A 488 -30.69 6.72 24.72
CA GLU A 488 -31.72 7.70 24.38
C GLU A 488 -31.85 8.75 25.50
N PRO A 489 -32.27 9.98 25.16
CA PRO A 489 -32.44 11.03 26.16
C PRO A 489 -33.63 10.76 27.08
N VAL A 490 -33.47 11.10 28.36
CA VAL A 490 -34.55 11.16 29.36
C VAL A 490 -34.63 12.55 29.97
N ALA A 491 -35.86 12.97 30.30
CA ALA A 491 -36.10 14.29 30.87
C ALA A 491 -35.36 14.51 32.20
N GLN A 492 -35.16 13.45 32.97
CA GLN A 492 -34.51 13.47 34.28
C GLN A 492 -33.62 12.24 34.44
N ARG A 493 -32.36 12.43 34.84
CA ARG A 493 -31.41 11.38 35.20
C ARG A 493 -31.90 10.60 36.43
N ASN A 494 -32.48 11.30 37.40
CA ASN A 494 -33.12 10.72 38.58
C ASN A 494 -34.47 11.42 38.78
N LYS A 495 -35.58 10.69 38.65
CA LYS A 495 -36.94 11.26 38.68
C LYS A 495 -37.58 11.30 40.06
N THR A 496 -37.05 10.52 41.01
CA THR A 496 -37.60 10.35 42.36
C THR A 496 -36.89 11.20 43.43
N THR A 497 -35.83 11.91 43.05
CA THR A 497 -35.11 12.82 43.95
C THR A 497 -35.87 14.15 44.14
N ALA A 498 -35.60 14.85 45.24
CA ALA A 498 -36.13 16.18 45.51
C ALA A 498 -34.99 17.18 45.75
N PRO A 499 -34.69 18.10 44.82
CA PRO A 499 -35.34 18.26 43.50
C PRO A 499 -35.01 17.09 42.53
N PRO A 500 -35.80 16.89 41.46
CA PRO A 500 -35.46 15.95 40.41
C PRO A 500 -34.11 16.26 39.76
N GLY A 501 -33.40 15.21 39.32
CA GLY A 501 -32.12 15.36 38.63
C GLY A 501 -32.24 16.07 37.28
N PRO A 502 -31.12 16.60 36.74
CA PRO A 502 -31.08 17.19 35.41
C PRO A 502 -31.38 16.14 34.33
N ALA A 503 -31.61 16.57 33.09
CA ALA A 503 -31.74 15.66 31.95
C ALA A 503 -30.53 14.71 31.84
N GLY A 504 -30.76 13.51 31.30
CA GLY A 504 -29.74 12.48 31.16
C GLY A 504 -29.99 11.60 29.94
N THR A 505 -29.23 10.52 29.83
CA THR A 505 -29.40 9.47 28.82
C THR A 505 -29.54 8.11 29.50
N ARG A 506 -30.35 7.22 28.95
CA ARG A 506 -30.45 5.82 29.42
C ARG A 506 -30.02 4.87 28.30
N PRO A 507 -29.38 3.73 28.62
CA PRO A 507 -29.07 2.71 27.63
C PRO A 507 -30.34 2.16 26.97
N THR A 508 -30.29 1.88 25.67
CA THR A 508 -31.41 1.25 24.94
C THR A 508 -31.07 -0.11 24.38
N LYS A 509 -29.82 -0.33 24.00
CA LYS A 509 -29.34 -1.61 23.47
C LYS A 509 -27.83 -1.67 23.58
N ALA A 510 -27.32 -2.85 23.89
CA ALA A 510 -25.92 -3.18 23.88
C ALA A 510 -25.71 -4.40 22.99
N THR A 511 -24.79 -4.30 22.05
CA THR A 511 -24.45 -5.37 21.10
C THR A 511 -22.96 -5.62 21.14
N ALA A 512 -22.56 -6.88 20.99
CA ALA A 512 -21.19 -7.27 20.87
C ALA A 512 -21.02 -8.37 19.83
N CYS A 513 -19.89 -8.34 19.14
CA CYS A 513 -19.38 -9.47 18.41
C CYS A 513 -18.15 -9.97 19.17
N LEU A 514 -18.25 -11.14 19.79
CA LEU A 514 -17.20 -11.70 20.64
C LEU A 514 -16.39 -12.71 19.83
N GLY A 515 -15.12 -12.39 19.57
CA GLY A 515 -14.20 -13.31 18.90
C GLY A 515 -13.48 -14.26 19.86
N LYS A 516 -12.49 -15.00 19.34
CA LYS A 516 -11.72 -16.00 20.08
C LYS A 516 -11.01 -15.44 21.31
N THR A 517 -10.31 -14.32 21.12
CA THR A 517 -9.61 -13.62 22.19
C THR A 517 -10.55 -12.62 22.84
N SER A 518 -10.92 -12.87 24.10
CA SER A 518 -11.64 -11.91 24.94
C SER A 518 -10.66 -11.03 25.72
N VAL A 519 -10.96 -9.74 25.83
CA VAL A 519 -10.27 -8.84 26.77
C VAL A 519 -11.17 -8.51 27.95
N LYS A 520 -10.56 -8.18 29.09
CA LYS A 520 -11.30 -7.65 30.23
C LYS A 520 -11.59 -6.16 29.99
N GLY A 521 -12.86 -5.77 30.05
CA GLY A 521 -13.30 -4.37 30.02
C GLY A 521 -13.13 -3.66 31.37
N SER A 522 -13.60 -2.43 31.47
CA SER A 522 -13.45 -1.63 32.68
C SER A 522 -14.52 -1.89 33.75
N ASP A 523 -14.16 -1.61 35.01
CA ASP A 523 -15.05 -1.77 36.16
C ASP A 523 -16.21 -0.75 36.11
N ALA A 524 -17.38 -1.13 36.63
CA ALA A 524 -18.55 -0.26 36.65
C ALA A 524 -18.40 0.88 37.68
N ALA A 525 -18.53 2.13 37.23
CA ALA A 525 -18.33 3.32 38.06
C ALA A 525 -19.24 4.50 37.69
N GLY A 526 -19.19 5.53 38.53
CA GLY A 526 -19.84 6.84 38.32
C GLY A 526 -21.34 6.89 38.64
N ASP A 527 -21.98 7.99 38.25
CA ASP A 527 -23.38 8.29 38.51
C ASP A 527 -24.21 8.05 37.24
N ILE A 528 -24.76 6.85 37.10
CA ILE A 528 -25.56 6.43 35.94
C ILE A 528 -27.02 6.86 36.10
N THR A 529 -27.76 6.94 34.99
CA THR A 529 -29.20 7.25 35.01
C THR A 529 -29.98 6.25 35.87
N GLY A 530 -30.82 6.78 36.76
CA GLY A 530 -31.60 6.03 37.73
C GLY A 530 -30.83 5.54 38.95
N TRP A 531 -29.54 5.86 39.11
CA TRP A 531 -28.75 5.34 40.23
C TRP A 531 -29.25 5.78 41.61
N GLN A 532 -29.63 7.06 41.75
CA GLN A 532 -30.19 7.56 43.01
C GLN A 532 -31.63 7.10 43.19
N ASP A 533 -32.40 7.03 42.10
CA ASP A 533 -33.77 6.48 42.12
C ASP A 533 -33.79 5.02 42.63
N ALA A 534 -32.81 4.23 42.17
CA ALA A 534 -32.64 2.85 42.59
C ALA A 534 -32.34 2.77 44.09
N GLN A 535 -31.43 3.62 44.59
CA GLN A 535 -31.10 3.66 46.02
C GLN A 535 -32.29 4.04 46.89
N ILE A 536 -33.10 5.02 46.45
CA ILE A 536 -34.35 5.40 47.15
C ILE A 536 -35.31 4.22 47.19
N THR A 537 -35.48 3.52 46.06
CA THR A 537 -36.37 2.35 45.93
C THR A 537 -35.90 1.16 46.77
N ALA A 538 -34.59 0.92 46.84
CA ALA A 538 -34.01 -0.23 47.53
C ALA A 538 -33.94 -0.05 49.06
N ARG A 539 -33.84 1.19 49.55
CA ARG A 539 -33.63 1.51 50.96
C ARG A 539 -34.63 0.85 51.93
N PRO A 540 -35.96 0.81 51.66
CA PRO A 540 -36.92 0.16 52.55
C PRO A 540 -36.73 -1.36 52.69
N TYR A 541 -36.03 -1.98 51.73
CA TYR A 541 -35.79 -3.42 51.68
C TYR A 541 -34.40 -3.80 52.16
N ALA A 542 -33.59 -2.84 52.60
CA ALA A 542 -32.26 -3.06 53.14
C ALA A 542 -32.32 -3.45 54.63
N PRO A 543 -31.37 -4.26 55.14
CA PRO A 543 -31.26 -4.52 56.57
C PRO A 543 -31.11 -3.22 57.38
N PRO A 544 -31.61 -3.16 58.63
CA PRO A 544 -31.39 -2.01 59.50
C PRO A 544 -29.90 -1.65 59.61
N GLY A 545 -29.57 -0.37 59.42
CA GLY A 545 -28.19 0.13 59.46
C GLY A 545 -27.35 -0.09 58.19
N ALA A 546 -27.88 -0.77 57.17
CA ALA A 546 -27.21 -0.91 55.88
C ALA A 546 -26.91 0.46 55.25
N GLN A 547 -25.74 0.58 54.62
CA GLN A 547 -25.33 1.75 53.86
C GLN A 547 -25.54 1.51 52.35
N PRO A 548 -25.64 2.57 51.52
CA PRO A 548 -25.65 2.43 50.07
C PRO A 548 -24.48 1.56 49.57
N PRO A 549 -24.66 0.74 48.52
CA PRO A 549 -25.77 0.79 47.57
C PRO A 549 -26.94 -0.15 47.88
N PHE A 550 -27.17 -0.59 49.13
CA PHE A 550 -28.36 -1.36 49.54
C PHE A 550 -28.59 -2.69 48.78
N GLY A 551 -27.52 -3.38 48.39
CA GLY A 551 -27.60 -4.61 47.60
C GLY A 551 -27.84 -4.37 46.10
N LEU A 552 -27.68 -3.13 45.65
CA LEU A 552 -27.68 -2.76 44.23
C LEU A 552 -26.28 -2.83 43.63
N ALA A 553 -26.25 -2.92 42.32
CA ALA A 553 -25.05 -2.79 41.51
C ALA A 553 -25.32 -1.97 40.25
N ARG A 554 -24.22 -1.52 39.64
CA ARG A 554 -24.23 -1.00 38.28
C ARG A 554 -24.00 -2.20 37.38
N CYS A 555 -25.07 -2.77 36.84
CA CYS A 555 -24.98 -3.93 35.96
C CYS A 555 -24.51 -3.50 34.58
N HIS A 556 -23.48 -4.18 34.10
CA HIS A 556 -23.10 -4.14 32.70
C HIS A 556 -24.17 -4.79 31.83
N LEU A 557 -24.46 -4.23 30.65
CA LEU A 557 -25.27 -4.88 29.62
C LEU A 557 -24.41 -5.91 28.86
N ILE A 558 -23.23 -5.51 28.38
CA ILE A 558 -22.15 -6.42 28.01
C ILE A 558 -21.19 -6.51 29.19
N ALA A 559 -21.06 -7.69 29.80
CA ALA A 559 -20.22 -7.88 30.99
C ALA A 559 -18.76 -7.46 30.77
N ASN A 560 -18.10 -6.96 31.81
CA ASN A 560 -16.68 -6.62 31.75
C ASN A 560 -15.78 -7.82 31.41
N ILE A 561 -16.17 -9.04 31.81
CA ILE A 561 -15.46 -10.27 31.44
C ILE A 561 -15.55 -10.61 29.95
N LEU A 562 -16.49 -9.99 29.23
CA LEU A 562 -16.67 -10.06 27.78
C LEU A 562 -16.16 -8.78 27.08
N GLY A 563 -15.47 -7.90 27.83
CA GLY A 563 -14.87 -6.68 27.31
C GLY A 563 -15.71 -5.40 27.47
N GLY A 564 -16.89 -5.49 28.07
CA GLY A 564 -17.74 -4.32 28.27
C GLY A 564 -17.13 -3.27 29.19
N GLN A 565 -17.23 -2.01 28.76
CA GLN A 565 -16.72 -0.85 29.50
C GLN A 565 -17.78 -0.34 30.49
N GLY A 566 -17.36 0.39 31.52
CA GLY A 566 -18.25 0.87 32.59
C GLY A 566 -17.74 2.06 33.40
N ARG A 567 -16.65 2.71 33.02
CA ARG A 567 -16.18 3.94 33.67
C ARG A 567 -16.82 5.18 33.05
N ILE A 568 -16.67 6.29 33.74
CA ILE A 568 -17.18 7.61 33.32
C ILE A 568 -16.64 7.99 31.94
N THR A 569 -15.39 7.66 31.66
CA THR A 569 -14.67 8.07 30.44
C THR A 569 -14.79 7.11 29.27
N ASP A 570 -15.31 5.89 29.48
CA ASP A 570 -15.18 4.82 28.49
C ASP A 570 -16.45 4.00 28.22
N GLY A 571 -17.56 4.17 28.95
CA GLY A 571 -18.78 3.41 28.62
C GLY A 571 -19.91 3.36 29.64
N GLN A 572 -20.30 4.47 30.27
CA GLN A 572 -21.49 4.46 31.16
C GLN A 572 -22.79 4.04 30.45
N ASP A 573 -22.85 4.18 29.12
CA ASP A 573 -23.99 3.72 28.31
C ASP A 573 -24.14 2.19 28.28
N ASN A 574 -23.18 1.44 28.83
CA ASN A 574 -23.26 0.00 29.03
C ASN A 574 -23.81 -0.37 30.41
N LEU A 575 -24.26 0.59 31.24
CA LEU A 575 -24.61 0.34 32.64
C LEU A 575 -26.06 0.68 32.96
N VAL A 576 -26.73 -0.18 33.72
CA VAL A 576 -28.05 0.08 34.30
C VAL A 576 -28.07 -0.17 35.82
N PRO A 577 -28.87 0.55 36.61
CA PRO A 577 -29.09 0.20 38.01
C PRO A 577 -29.82 -1.13 38.12
N CYS A 578 -29.32 -2.01 38.99
CA CYS A 578 -29.88 -3.35 39.14
C CYS A 578 -29.72 -3.90 40.55
N TRP A 579 -30.47 -4.95 40.85
CA TRP A 579 -30.20 -5.79 42.02
C TRP A 579 -28.97 -6.68 41.80
N GLN A 580 -28.04 -6.66 42.76
CA GLN A 580 -26.82 -7.48 42.71
C GLN A 580 -27.13 -8.98 42.69
N LEU A 581 -28.03 -9.46 43.57
CA LEU A 581 -28.30 -10.89 43.67
C LEU A 581 -29.41 -11.39 42.73
N GLY A 582 -30.28 -10.53 42.23
CA GLY A 582 -31.33 -10.94 41.30
C GLY A 582 -30.86 -10.86 39.85
N MET A 583 -30.80 -9.65 39.30
CA MET A 583 -30.47 -9.46 37.88
C MET A 583 -28.99 -9.72 37.56
N ASN A 584 -28.05 -9.30 38.43
CA ASN A 584 -26.62 -9.40 38.15
C ASN A 584 -26.11 -10.85 38.29
N THR A 585 -26.02 -11.37 39.52
CA THR A 585 -25.29 -12.62 39.84
C THR A 585 -26.15 -13.77 40.36
N GLY A 586 -27.49 -13.66 40.29
CA GLY A 586 -28.43 -14.71 40.71
C GLY A 586 -28.46 -15.93 39.78
N THR A 587 -29.52 -16.75 39.89
CA THR A 587 -29.76 -17.86 38.97
C THR A 587 -31.27 -18.04 38.75
N PRO A 588 -31.77 -17.95 37.50
CA PRO A 588 -31.09 -17.40 36.32
C PRO A 588 -30.85 -15.89 36.49
N SER A 589 -29.73 -15.40 35.96
CA SER A 589 -29.39 -13.97 35.93
C SER A 589 -28.56 -13.65 34.69
N MET A 590 -28.18 -12.39 34.48
CA MET A 590 -27.27 -12.03 33.38
C MET A 590 -25.98 -12.87 33.41
N ARG A 591 -25.41 -13.07 34.61
CA ARG A 591 -24.22 -13.91 34.81
C ARG A 591 -24.34 -15.34 34.28
N THR A 592 -25.55 -15.91 34.31
CA THR A 592 -25.80 -17.27 33.79
C THR A 592 -25.48 -17.34 32.29
N PHE A 593 -25.96 -16.37 31.53
CA PHE A 593 -25.80 -16.31 30.07
C PHE A 593 -24.43 -15.78 29.65
N GLU A 594 -23.88 -14.82 30.39
CA GLU A 594 -22.51 -14.33 30.18
C GLU A 594 -21.46 -15.43 30.35
N THR A 595 -21.66 -16.32 31.33
CA THR A 595 -20.75 -17.46 31.57
C THR A 595 -20.80 -18.44 30.40
N ALA A 596 -21.97 -18.63 29.77
CA ALA A 596 -22.09 -19.46 28.57
C ALA A 596 -21.29 -18.89 27.39
N ALA A 597 -21.39 -17.57 27.15
CA ALA A 597 -20.58 -16.90 26.13
C ALA A 597 -19.09 -16.97 26.42
N GLN A 598 -18.68 -16.64 27.66
CA GLN A 598 -17.28 -16.70 28.11
C GLN A 598 -16.66 -18.09 27.92
N LYS A 599 -17.42 -19.14 28.26
CA LYS A 599 -16.94 -20.51 28.12
C LYS A 599 -16.85 -20.93 26.65
N THR A 600 -17.80 -20.49 25.82
CA THR A 600 -17.89 -20.89 24.42
C THR A 600 -16.69 -20.42 23.60
N VAL A 601 -16.26 -19.16 23.76
CA VAL A 601 -15.10 -18.64 23.02
C VAL A 601 -13.79 -19.38 23.37
N THR A 602 -13.70 -19.98 24.56
CA THR A 602 -12.50 -20.71 24.99
C THR A 602 -12.43 -22.15 24.47
N TYR A 603 -13.50 -22.71 23.90
CA TYR A 603 -13.46 -24.08 23.35
C TYR A 603 -12.57 -24.20 22.11
N ASP A 604 -11.81 -25.28 22.00
CA ASP A 604 -10.96 -25.55 20.81
C ASP A 604 -11.78 -25.63 19.51
N SER A 605 -13.05 -26.05 19.60
CA SER A 605 -13.99 -26.07 18.48
C SER A 605 -14.46 -24.68 18.03
N PHE A 606 -14.18 -23.63 18.79
CA PHE A 606 -14.44 -22.26 18.41
C PHE A 606 -13.18 -21.73 17.71
N GLY A 607 -13.24 -21.61 16.39
CA GLY A 607 -12.11 -21.21 15.55
C GLY A 607 -11.69 -19.76 15.79
N PRO A 608 -10.49 -19.36 15.30
CA PRO A 608 -9.99 -18.00 15.44
C PRO A 608 -10.87 -16.95 14.75
N ASN A 609 -11.64 -17.36 13.74
CA ASN A 609 -12.50 -16.49 12.92
C ASN A 609 -14.00 -16.72 13.18
N ASP A 610 -14.33 -17.55 14.18
CA ASP A 610 -15.71 -17.67 14.66
C ASP A 610 -16.04 -16.50 15.60
N ALA A 611 -17.33 -16.19 15.73
CA ALA A 611 -17.80 -15.11 16.57
C ALA A 611 -19.08 -15.47 17.32
N ILE A 612 -19.35 -14.79 18.43
CA ILE A 612 -20.66 -14.78 19.08
C ILE A 612 -21.27 -13.41 18.87
N PHE A 613 -22.37 -13.33 18.13
CA PHE A 613 -23.21 -12.14 18.11
C PHE A 613 -24.08 -12.15 19.36
N TYR A 614 -23.86 -11.18 20.25
CA TYR A 614 -24.44 -11.10 21.59
C TYR A 614 -25.18 -9.78 21.74
N GLU A 615 -26.42 -9.82 22.20
CA GLU A 615 -27.31 -8.66 22.31
C GLU A 615 -27.98 -8.59 23.67
N VAL A 616 -28.08 -7.38 24.23
CA VAL A 616 -28.80 -7.10 25.48
C VAL A 616 -29.62 -5.82 25.31
N THR A 617 -30.92 -5.91 25.55
CA THR A 617 -31.89 -4.82 25.41
C THR A 617 -32.62 -4.60 26.73
N PRO A 618 -32.39 -3.48 27.44
CA PRO A 618 -33.17 -3.13 28.62
C PRO A 618 -34.62 -2.79 28.27
N HIS A 619 -35.55 -3.27 29.08
CA HIS A 619 -36.97 -2.92 28.97
C HIS A 619 -37.37 -1.93 30.05
N TYR A 620 -37.95 -0.82 29.59
CA TYR A 620 -38.43 0.27 30.42
C TYR A 620 -39.97 0.30 30.36
N ARG A 621 -40.61 0.66 31.48
CA ARG A 621 -42.08 0.69 31.55
C ARG A 621 -42.68 1.77 30.66
N ASP A 622 -42.03 2.94 30.62
CA ASP A 622 -42.45 4.05 29.79
C ASP A 622 -41.28 4.99 29.42
N ALA A 623 -41.58 6.07 28.71
CA ALA A 623 -40.60 7.06 28.27
C ALA A 623 -39.95 7.87 29.42
N THR A 624 -40.51 7.80 30.62
CA THR A 624 -39.98 8.48 31.82
C THR A 624 -39.14 7.58 32.71
N SER A 625 -39.20 6.25 32.53
CA SER A 625 -38.41 5.30 33.34
C SER A 625 -36.91 5.61 33.29
N THR A 626 -36.26 5.58 34.45
CA THR A 626 -34.80 5.73 34.55
C THR A 626 -34.12 4.40 34.86
N ILE A 627 -34.90 3.40 35.29
CA ILE A 627 -34.43 2.06 35.66
C ILE A 627 -35.24 1.02 34.87
N PRO A 628 -34.59 0.05 34.20
CA PRO A 628 -35.31 -0.99 33.49
C PRO A 628 -35.95 -1.98 34.47
N ASP A 629 -37.11 -2.52 34.11
CA ASP A 629 -37.76 -3.59 34.89
C ASP A 629 -37.22 -4.99 34.56
N SER A 630 -36.54 -5.13 33.42
CA SER A 630 -35.94 -6.35 32.92
C SER A 630 -34.95 -6.06 31.79
N VAL A 631 -34.16 -7.06 31.42
CA VAL A 631 -33.34 -7.05 30.20
C VAL A 631 -33.66 -8.28 29.36
N ALA A 632 -33.79 -8.12 28.05
CA ALA A 632 -33.77 -9.24 27.11
C ALA A 632 -32.33 -9.48 26.65
N MET A 633 -31.91 -10.73 26.55
CA MET A 633 -30.57 -11.13 26.12
C MET A 633 -30.66 -12.21 25.05
N SER A 634 -29.79 -12.20 24.06
CA SER A 634 -29.66 -13.29 23.09
C SER A 634 -28.23 -13.45 22.60
N ALA A 635 -27.89 -14.66 22.17
CA ALA A 635 -26.57 -14.93 21.60
C ALA A 635 -26.61 -16.02 20.52
N THR A 636 -25.92 -15.76 19.41
CA THR A 636 -25.76 -16.68 18.28
C THR A 636 -24.29 -16.84 17.94
N ILE A 637 -23.81 -18.09 17.84
CA ILE A 637 -22.50 -18.40 17.29
C ILE A 637 -22.58 -18.28 15.78
N GLN A 638 -21.64 -17.55 15.19
CA GLN A 638 -21.49 -17.35 13.76
C GLN A 638 -20.13 -17.87 13.35
N ARG A 639 -20.10 -18.89 12.50
CA ARG A 639 -18.89 -19.58 12.09
C ARG A 639 -18.27 -18.92 10.88
N ALA A 640 -16.95 -19.10 10.73
CA ALA A 640 -16.21 -18.61 9.57
C ALA A 640 -16.69 -19.19 8.22
N ASP A 641 -17.28 -20.39 8.23
CA ASP A 641 -17.88 -21.02 7.05
C ASP A 641 -19.27 -20.48 6.68
N GLY A 642 -19.76 -19.48 7.42
CA GLY A 642 -21.07 -18.85 7.22
C GLY A 642 -22.23 -19.54 7.95
N THR A 643 -21.99 -20.66 8.64
CA THR A 643 -23.04 -21.31 9.45
C THR A 643 -23.32 -20.55 10.74
N THR A 644 -24.55 -20.69 11.25
CA THR A 644 -24.98 -20.05 12.51
C THR A 644 -25.70 -21.05 13.41
N GLU A 645 -25.49 -20.92 14.72
CA GLU A 645 -26.18 -21.74 15.73
C GLU A 645 -26.51 -20.90 16.98
N PRO A 646 -27.71 -21.07 17.56
CA PRO A 646 -28.07 -20.33 18.77
C PRO A 646 -27.25 -20.82 19.97
N LEU A 647 -26.60 -19.89 20.69
CA LEU A 647 -25.97 -20.20 21.98
C LEU A 647 -27.03 -20.21 23.08
N PHE A 648 -27.90 -19.21 23.09
CA PHE A 648 -29.14 -19.19 23.86
C PHE A 648 -30.16 -18.30 23.14
N PRO A 649 -31.47 -18.61 23.25
CA PRO A 649 -32.53 -17.83 22.60
C PRO A 649 -32.74 -16.48 23.31
N ASP A 650 -33.73 -15.70 22.88
CA ASP A 650 -34.14 -14.50 23.60
C ASP A 650 -34.63 -14.88 25.02
N VAL A 651 -33.84 -14.51 26.03
CA VAL A 651 -34.13 -14.75 27.45
C VAL A 651 -34.39 -13.41 28.14
N VAL A 652 -35.38 -13.37 29.02
CA VAL A 652 -35.71 -12.17 29.81
C VAL A 652 -35.25 -12.37 31.24
N VAL A 653 -34.41 -11.46 31.73
CA VAL A 653 -33.94 -11.43 33.11
C VAL A 653 -34.62 -10.25 33.82
N ALA A 654 -35.48 -10.55 34.78
CA ALA A 654 -36.18 -9.52 35.55
C ALA A 654 -35.23 -8.78 36.49
N ASN A 655 -35.43 -7.47 36.64
CA ASN A 655 -34.70 -6.64 37.60
C ASN A 655 -35.31 -6.73 39.00
N THR A 656 -35.44 -7.96 39.51
CA THR A 656 -36.00 -8.26 40.84
C THR A 656 -34.89 -8.48 41.87
N LYS A 657 -35.20 -8.36 43.17
CA LYS A 657 -34.21 -8.57 44.25
C LYS A 657 -33.62 -9.99 44.31
N GLY A 658 -34.34 -10.96 43.75
CA GLY A 658 -34.00 -12.38 43.62
C GLY A 658 -34.99 -13.03 42.66
N ALA A 659 -34.73 -14.26 42.20
CA ALA A 659 -35.48 -14.92 41.13
C ALA A 659 -37.01 -14.91 41.35
N ASP A 660 -37.46 -15.20 42.57
CA ASP A 660 -38.90 -15.26 42.92
C ASP A 660 -39.39 -14.01 43.69
N SER A 661 -38.57 -12.96 43.77
CA SER A 661 -38.92 -11.77 44.54
C SER A 661 -39.92 -10.89 43.79
N PRO A 662 -41.05 -10.48 44.42
CA PRO A 662 -41.98 -9.53 43.80
C PRO A 662 -41.42 -8.10 43.73
N ILE A 663 -40.30 -7.83 44.41
CA ILE A 663 -39.65 -6.52 44.46
C ILE A 663 -38.84 -6.32 43.17
N ASN A 664 -39.43 -5.61 42.21
CA ASN A 664 -38.79 -5.18 40.97
C ASN A 664 -38.28 -3.73 41.10
N LEU A 665 -37.07 -3.44 40.60
CA LEU A 665 -36.42 -2.14 40.70
C LEU A 665 -36.88 -1.13 39.64
N GLY A 666 -37.44 -1.61 38.52
CA GLY A 666 -37.89 -0.77 37.41
C GLY A 666 -38.97 0.22 37.85
N ASN A 667 -38.95 1.41 37.25
CA ASN A 667 -39.77 2.54 37.67
C ASN A 667 -40.52 3.24 36.55
#